data_AF-A0A135TME0-F1
#
_entry.id   AF-A0A135TME0-F1
#
_cell.length_a   1.000
_cell.length_b   1.000
_cell.length_c   1.000
_cell.angle_alpha   90.00
_cell.angle_beta   90.00
_cell.angle_gamma   90.00
#
_symmetry.space_group_name_H-M   'P 1'
#
loop_
_entity.id
_entity.type
_entity.pdbx_description
1 polymer ?
#
loop_
_entity_poly.entity_id
_entity_poly.type
_entity_poly.pdbx_seq_one_letter_code
_entity_poly.pdbx_strand_id
1 'polypeptide(L)'
;MATKRTYCNPIVPGFAPDPSVVFVDGVFFLVTSSFHVFPGLPIYASTDLEDWRHIGNAINRKEQISLNHASTAVMPLDTGNIMVASAGLFAPTIRYHEGTFYIICTNATHDEDTFALDNFYITTTDIWSGNWTDPIHFSFNGIDPSLYFDDDGRVYVQGCWMMDRLKQPSCTIKQFEIDIATGKALTEAREIWGGFARYDTEGPHIYKRGGYYYLLVAEGGTFEHHLLSIGRSKDIWGPYESCDANPIMTADGKPDEYIQNIGHGELFQDQSGAWWAAVLGVRNENDRPPLGRETFLTAVDWPEDGWPTIQQPTMEFERVLSGPVGGHASLINKAPANVDLVYIRDPECEMYHISGENDLVLGCSASTLSTPTGTSTFVGKRQRSIDASASVSLNISNAFKGKPVEAGLAIYKDAPRHVSLSFNFQSSEVVFNVTTTSKDKTQSTSIPVNTSTTVLGMRLEATAQEYKFLYRENDLGDWNPVGRAQVADLVEREMTGPIFGVFAHAMKDETVGTEVHFKTDSRWSTNYLGIMDPAQLPPWDLPPSVTSRFVDTSPIGLKFHILESFPKDNPSKGPPPLILLLHGFPNLSFDWSAVMPKLAAAGYYAVAPDMRGFGRTHNANLSPISEETIRPLTALRDVVLIVHALGYESIHTLVGHDLGAFVASMCAITRPDMIKSLVLMAHPFKGSPQLPLGTGAAPQLASLFESKREDGGKTIKDDNDIQSSLLKLDPPRKHYKYYNASSEAVDEWTHPTGQPMHKFLRGYFHLKSADYSLNDARPLESWTAQGISVMPHYYVMRADLSMRGNIELDMAQEPAEVRAKLSETPWLTDAELQVYVDEYSRNTFRLSLLWYKVLIDPALSADLLCFAGTKLAIPTKYVSGTHDWGTYQVPGALEAMESGESVRSDCWMGSVIIPGAGHWVNIEKSEETAQEIITLAQSL
;
A
#
# COMPACT_ATOMS: atom_id res chain seq x y z
N MET A 1 -13.55 16.79 27.15
CA MET A 1 -12.26 16.41 27.77
C MET A 1 -11.21 16.57 26.69
N ALA A 2 -10.04 17.12 27.00
CA ALA A 2 -8.97 17.26 26.03
C ALA A 2 -8.49 15.85 25.61
N THR A 3 -8.54 15.55 24.32
CA THR A 3 -8.12 14.27 23.75
C THR A 3 -6.75 14.42 23.13
N LYS A 4 -5.82 13.55 23.51
CA LYS A 4 -4.49 13.47 22.88
C LYS A 4 -4.61 12.64 21.61
N ARG A 5 -4.13 13.15 20.49
CA ARG A 5 -4.11 12.47 19.19
C ARG A 5 -2.69 12.42 18.64
N THR A 6 -2.32 11.29 18.06
CA THR A 6 -1.05 11.11 17.34
C THR A 6 -1.26 11.40 15.87
N TYR A 7 -0.31 12.06 15.23
CA TYR A 7 -0.29 12.37 13.80
C TYR A 7 0.95 11.75 13.17
N CYS A 8 0.77 11.20 11.96
CA CYS A 8 1.84 10.57 11.19
C CYS A 8 2.26 11.47 10.02
N ASN A 9 3.56 11.55 9.80
CA ASN A 9 4.19 12.26 8.70
C ASN A 9 4.84 11.27 7.72
N PRO A 10 5.06 11.68 6.46
CA PRO A 10 4.54 12.90 5.83
C PRO A 10 3.03 12.82 5.58
N ILE A 11 2.34 13.96 5.65
CA ILE A 11 0.89 14.04 5.38
C ILE A 11 0.56 13.96 3.88
N VAL A 12 1.51 14.36 3.02
CA VAL A 12 1.49 14.05 1.57
C VAL A 12 2.87 13.55 1.17
N PRO A 13 3.07 12.22 1.04
CA PRO A 13 4.37 11.63 0.72
C PRO A 13 4.75 11.82 -0.76
N GLY A 14 6.01 11.57 -1.11
CA GLY A 14 6.50 11.68 -2.48
C GLY A 14 6.62 13.13 -2.94
N PHE A 15 6.77 13.31 -4.26
CA PHE A 15 6.83 14.61 -4.91
C PHE A 15 5.60 15.50 -4.60
N ALA A 16 5.69 16.27 -3.52
CA ALA A 16 4.64 17.15 -2.98
C ALA A 16 5.30 18.32 -2.20
N PRO A 17 6.02 19.23 -2.88
CA PRO A 17 6.75 20.33 -2.24
C PRO A 17 5.87 21.57 -2.07
N ASP A 18 6.40 22.56 -1.35
CA ASP A 18 5.87 23.91 -1.28
C ASP A 18 4.36 23.94 -0.86
N PRO A 19 4.01 23.36 0.31
CA PRO A 19 2.63 23.21 0.73
C PRO A 19 2.01 24.55 1.15
N SER A 20 0.84 24.86 0.59
CA SER A 20 -0.02 25.95 1.05
C SER A 20 -1.40 25.41 1.41
N VAL A 21 -1.95 25.84 2.56
CA VAL A 21 -3.15 25.31 3.21
C VAL A 21 -4.15 26.42 3.50
N VAL A 22 -5.44 26.16 3.20
CA VAL A 22 -6.56 26.99 3.65
C VAL A 22 -7.63 26.13 4.32
N PHE A 23 -8.24 26.64 5.39
CA PHE A 23 -9.35 25.99 6.09
C PHE A 23 -10.66 26.70 5.77
N VAL A 24 -11.61 25.99 5.16
CA VAL A 24 -12.91 26.53 4.72
C VAL A 24 -14.00 25.54 5.08
N ASP A 25 -15.04 26.00 5.78
CA ASP A 25 -16.23 25.21 6.11
C ASP A 25 -15.92 23.81 6.68
N GLY A 26 -14.98 23.71 7.62
CA GLY A 26 -14.66 22.44 8.28
C GLY A 26 -13.78 21.49 7.47
N VAL A 27 -13.20 21.93 6.35
CA VAL A 27 -12.31 21.17 5.47
C VAL A 27 -11.02 21.96 5.24
N PHE A 28 -9.89 21.27 5.28
CA PHE A 28 -8.58 21.79 4.91
C PHE A 28 -8.31 21.45 3.45
N PHE A 29 -7.85 22.44 2.68
CA PHE A 29 -7.40 22.27 1.30
C PHE A 29 -5.92 22.62 1.21
N LEU A 30 -5.14 21.73 0.62
CA LEU A 30 -3.69 21.87 0.47
C LEU A 30 -3.31 21.81 -1.00
N VAL A 31 -2.47 22.72 -1.46
CA VAL A 31 -1.90 22.73 -2.81
C VAL A 31 -0.38 22.62 -2.74
N THR A 32 0.23 21.92 -3.70
CA THR A 32 1.69 21.77 -3.82
C THR A 32 2.17 22.17 -5.21
N SER A 33 3.46 22.51 -5.34
CA SER A 33 4.08 22.77 -6.65
C SER A 33 4.14 21.50 -7.52
N SER A 34 4.28 21.67 -8.83
CA SER A 34 4.28 20.54 -9.78
C SER A 34 5.28 20.64 -10.92
N PHE A 35 5.99 21.77 -11.07
CA PHE A 35 7.03 21.97 -12.07
C PHE A 35 6.54 21.63 -13.48
N HIS A 36 7.26 20.75 -14.18
CA HIS A 36 6.99 20.32 -15.55
C HIS A 36 5.89 19.25 -15.65
N VAL A 37 5.22 18.90 -14.56
CA VAL A 37 4.24 17.79 -14.50
C VAL A 37 2.83 18.32 -14.65
N PHE A 38 2.07 17.71 -15.57
CA PHE A 38 0.67 18.02 -15.86
C PHE A 38 -0.25 16.83 -15.52
N PRO A 39 -1.52 17.04 -15.10
CA PRO A 39 -2.07 18.27 -14.58
C PRO A 39 -1.24 18.84 -13.42
N GLY A 40 -1.22 20.16 -13.32
CA GLY A 40 -0.39 20.91 -12.39
C GLY A 40 -1.14 21.44 -11.17
N LEU A 41 -0.39 21.73 -10.10
CA LEU A 41 -0.92 22.21 -8.82
C LEU A 41 -2.00 21.26 -8.24
N PRO A 42 -1.62 20.03 -7.82
CA PRO A 42 -2.56 19.09 -7.21
C PRO A 42 -3.12 19.65 -5.90
N ILE A 43 -4.40 19.37 -5.66
CA ILE A 43 -5.17 19.86 -4.52
C ILE A 43 -5.61 18.67 -3.68
N TYR A 44 -5.27 18.70 -2.41
CA TYR A 44 -5.64 17.68 -1.43
C TYR A 44 -6.66 18.24 -0.44
N ALA A 45 -7.60 17.41 0.01
CA ALA A 45 -8.58 17.76 1.03
C ALA A 45 -8.46 16.84 2.25
N SER A 46 -8.61 17.42 3.44
CA SER A 46 -8.67 16.69 4.72
C SER A 46 -9.68 17.33 5.66
N THR A 47 -10.21 16.55 6.60
CA THR A 47 -11.06 17.07 7.69
C THR A 47 -10.42 16.92 9.07
N ASP A 48 -9.26 16.27 9.13
CA ASP A 48 -8.63 15.90 10.38
C ASP A 48 -7.11 16.09 10.40
N LEU A 49 -6.54 16.58 9.28
CA LEU A 49 -5.11 16.81 9.04
C LEU A 49 -4.27 15.54 8.92
N GLU A 50 -4.88 14.37 8.96
CA GLU A 50 -4.23 13.06 8.87
C GLU A 50 -4.52 12.43 7.51
N ASP A 51 -5.80 12.28 7.17
CA ASP A 51 -6.23 11.71 5.91
C ASP A 51 -6.37 12.80 4.84
N TRP A 52 -5.40 12.86 3.93
CA TRP A 52 -5.39 13.78 2.80
C TRP A 52 -5.76 13.05 1.51
N ARG A 53 -6.81 13.52 0.83
CA ARG A 53 -7.25 12.95 -0.45
C ARG A 53 -6.99 13.91 -1.61
N HIS A 54 -6.37 13.43 -2.69
CA HIS A 54 -6.22 14.20 -3.92
C HIS A 54 -7.60 14.35 -4.59
N ILE A 55 -8.09 15.59 -4.71
CA ILE A 55 -9.44 15.90 -5.21
C ILE A 55 -9.46 16.50 -6.61
N GLY A 56 -8.33 17.01 -7.09
CA GLY A 56 -8.21 17.63 -8.40
C GLY A 56 -6.90 18.39 -8.56
N ASN A 57 -6.73 19.03 -9.72
CA ASN A 57 -5.56 19.84 -10.04
C ASN A 57 -6.03 21.22 -10.51
N ALA A 58 -5.33 22.28 -10.13
CA ALA A 58 -5.74 23.65 -10.45
C ALA A 58 -5.43 24.04 -11.90
N ILE A 59 -4.30 23.54 -12.43
CA ILE A 59 -3.93 23.64 -13.85
C ILE A 59 -4.25 22.29 -14.50
N ASN A 60 -5.46 22.16 -15.03
CA ASN A 60 -5.97 20.92 -15.62
C ASN A 60 -6.35 21.06 -17.09
N ARG A 61 -6.11 22.24 -17.69
CA ARG A 61 -6.22 22.50 -19.12
C ARG A 61 -4.94 23.12 -19.62
N LYS A 62 -4.38 22.62 -20.72
CA LYS A 62 -3.18 23.20 -21.35
C LYS A 62 -3.40 24.65 -21.80
N GLU A 63 -4.65 25.02 -22.05
CA GLU A 63 -5.06 26.37 -22.43
C GLU A 63 -4.96 27.37 -21.26
N GLN A 64 -4.94 26.89 -20.00
CA GLN A 64 -4.69 27.77 -18.85
C GLN A 64 -3.23 28.21 -18.84
N ILE A 65 -2.31 27.26 -18.75
CA ILE A 65 -0.86 27.48 -18.71
C ILE A 65 -0.19 26.32 -19.46
N SER A 66 0.62 26.65 -20.46
CA SER A 66 1.44 25.66 -21.17
C SER A 66 2.75 25.40 -20.44
N LEU A 67 3.10 24.12 -20.30
CA LEU A 67 4.35 23.62 -19.73
C LEU A 67 5.33 23.15 -20.80
N ASN A 68 5.06 23.35 -22.10
CA ASN A 68 5.93 22.92 -23.19
C ASN A 68 7.39 23.39 -23.04
N HIS A 69 7.59 24.58 -22.47
CA HIS A 69 8.91 25.17 -22.26
C HIS A 69 9.45 24.98 -20.83
N ALA A 70 8.83 24.11 -20.04
CA ALA A 70 9.29 23.75 -18.69
C ALA A 70 10.46 22.74 -18.76
N SER A 71 11.63 23.19 -19.22
CA SER A 71 12.83 22.34 -19.32
C SER A 71 13.57 22.19 -17.99
N THR A 72 14.55 21.29 -17.93
CA THR A 72 15.39 21.07 -16.76
C THR A 72 16.84 21.48 -17.03
N ALA A 73 17.39 22.36 -16.20
CA ALA A 73 18.78 22.77 -16.23
C ALA A 73 19.62 21.97 -15.24
N VAL A 74 20.83 21.57 -15.65
CA VAL A 74 21.82 20.89 -14.79
C VAL A 74 22.95 21.88 -14.53
N MET A 75 23.09 22.31 -13.28
CA MET A 75 23.98 23.41 -12.90
C MET A 75 25.02 22.91 -11.88
N PRO A 76 26.33 22.94 -12.20
CA PRO A 76 27.35 22.68 -11.21
C PRO A 76 27.38 23.83 -10.19
N LEU A 77 27.47 23.47 -8.91
CA LEU A 77 27.63 24.41 -7.81
C LEU A 77 29.12 24.53 -7.44
N ASP A 78 29.51 25.67 -6.91
CA ASP A 78 30.85 25.94 -6.36
C ASP A 78 31.22 25.00 -5.19
N THR A 79 30.21 24.46 -4.52
CA THR A 79 30.35 23.40 -3.49
C THR A 79 30.82 22.04 -4.03
N GLY A 80 30.85 21.85 -5.35
CA GLY A 80 31.13 20.55 -5.99
C GLY A 80 29.91 19.66 -6.19
N ASN A 81 28.74 20.07 -5.68
CA ASN A 81 27.46 19.41 -5.94
C ASN A 81 26.85 19.85 -7.28
N ILE A 82 25.82 19.12 -7.74
CA ILE A 82 25.03 19.47 -8.91
C ILE A 82 23.62 19.83 -8.47
N MET A 83 23.11 20.95 -8.96
CA MET A 83 21.69 21.30 -8.86
C MET A 83 20.98 20.94 -10.16
N VAL A 84 19.84 20.25 -10.02
CA VAL A 84 18.94 19.94 -11.13
C VAL A 84 17.67 20.77 -10.97
N ALA A 85 17.58 21.84 -11.74
CA ALA A 85 16.52 22.85 -11.65
C ALA A 85 15.51 22.66 -12.78
N SER A 86 14.39 22.00 -12.47
CA SER A 86 13.25 21.90 -13.38
C SER A 86 12.42 23.18 -13.37
N ALA A 87 12.04 23.66 -14.55
CA ALA A 87 11.10 24.78 -14.73
C ALA A 87 9.63 24.30 -14.65
N GLY A 88 8.68 25.20 -14.89
CA GLY A 88 7.23 24.96 -14.81
C GLY A 88 6.61 25.63 -13.58
N LEU A 89 5.61 24.98 -12.98
CA LEU A 89 4.80 25.55 -11.89
C LEU A 89 5.52 25.45 -10.53
N PHE A 90 6.00 26.58 -10.03
CA PHE A 90 6.73 26.71 -8.76
C PHE A 90 5.76 26.79 -7.56
N ALA A 91 6.21 27.32 -6.42
CA ALA A 91 5.44 27.38 -5.18
C ALA A 91 4.09 28.11 -5.36
N PRO A 92 2.96 27.42 -5.11
CA PRO A 92 1.64 28.03 -5.11
C PRO A 92 1.26 28.54 -3.71
N THR A 93 0.42 29.57 -3.66
CA THR A 93 -0.33 29.94 -2.44
C THR A 93 -1.83 29.79 -2.69
N ILE A 94 -2.56 29.09 -1.82
CA ILE A 94 -4.03 29.03 -1.81
C ILE A 94 -4.63 29.96 -0.76
N ARG A 95 -5.64 30.76 -1.12
CA ARG A 95 -6.40 31.62 -0.21
C ARG A 95 -7.89 31.47 -0.45
N TYR A 96 -8.69 31.80 0.56
CA TYR A 96 -10.13 31.90 0.44
C TYR A 96 -10.58 33.26 0.94
N HIS A 97 -11.36 33.97 0.12
CA HIS A 97 -11.89 35.28 0.45
C HIS A 97 -13.27 35.45 -0.19
N GLU A 98 -14.25 35.89 0.60
CA GLU A 98 -15.62 36.21 0.16
C GLU A 98 -16.26 35.18 -0.79
N GLY A 99 -16.18 33.88 -0.47
CA GLY A 99 -16.80 32.83 -1.29
C GLY A 99 -15.93 32.26 -2.41
N THR A 100 -14.71 32.79 -2.59
CA THR A 100 -13.85 32.45 -3.73
C THR A 100 -12.50 31.91 -3.25
N PHE A 101 -12.08 30.79 -3.83
CA PHE A 101 -10.72 30.27 -3.72
C PHE A 101 -9.82 30.94 -4.76
N TYR A 102 -8.62 31.31 -4.34
CA TYR A 102 -7.56 31.89 -5.16
C TYR A 102 -6.33 30.99 -5.06
N ILE A 103 -5.73 30.66 -6.20
CA ILE A 103 -4.38 30.08 -6.24
C ILE A 103 -3.49 31.01 -7.05
N ILE A 104 -2.43 31.52 -6.43
CA ILE A 104 -1.41 32.37 -7.03
C ILE A 104 -0.09 31.58 -7.15
N CYS A 105 0.61 31.70 -8.28
CA CYS A 105 1.77 30.86 -8.61
C CYS A 105 2.67 31.53 -9.66
N THR A 106 3.89 31.00 -9.82
CA THR A 106 4.81 31.34 -10.91
C THR A 106 4.97 30.16 -11.85
N ASN A 107 4.81 30.39 -13.16
CA ASN A 107 5.26 29.48 -14.21
C ASN A 107 6.64 29.93 -14.71
N ALA A 108 7.64 29.08 -14.56
CA ALA A 108 8.98 29.30 -15.10
C ALA A 108 9.14 28.60 -16.44
N THR A 109 9.76 29.25 -17.43
CA THR A 109 10.02 28.67 -18.75
C THR A 109 11.45 28.94 -19.21
N HIS A 110 11.96 28.04 -20.04
CA HIS A 110 13.20 28.23 -20.80
C HIS A 110 12.88 28.23 -22.29
N ASP A 111 13.26 29.31 -22.97
CA ASP A 111 13.24 29.36 -24.42
C ASP A 111 14.65 29.71 -24.91
N GLU A 112 15.26 28.76 -25.63
CA GLU A 112 16.69 28.76 -25.97
C GLU A 112 17.58 29.03 -24.74
N ASP A 113 18.20 30.21 -24.66
CA ASP A 113 19.09 30.64 -23.56
C ASP A 113 18.40 31.59 -22.55
N THR A 114 17.09 31.80 -22.65
CA THR A 114 16.35 32.78 -21.82
C THR A 114 15.48 32.08 -20.77
N PHE A 115 15.70 32.40 -19.49
CA PHE A 115 14.81 32.04 -18.38
C PHE A 115 13.76 33.13 -18.18
N ALA A 116 12.49 32.78 -18.26
CA ALA A 116 11.37 33.68 -18.08
C ALA A 116 10.49 33.23 -16.92
N LEU A 117 9.91 34.21 -16.22
CA LEU A 117 8.96 34.01 -15.13
C LEU A 117 7.65 34.67 -15.48
N ASP A 118 6.57 33.91 -15.37
CA ASP A 118 5.21 34.36 -15.56
C ASP A 118 4.42 34.16 -14.27
N ASN A 119 4.02 35.26 -13.64
CA ASN A 119 3.30 35.26 -12.38
C ASN A 119 1.81 35.45 -12.62
N PHE A 120 0.99 34.58 -12.02
CA PHE A 120 -0.45 34.56 -12.27
C PHE A 120 -1.24 34.10 -11.05
N TYR A 121 -2.55 34.36 -11.07
CA TYR A 121 -3.49 33.68 -10.19
C TYR A 121 -4.74 33.20 -10.95
N ILE A 122 -5.37 32.16 -10.42
CA ILE A 122 -6.61 31.56 -10.89
C ILE A 122 -7.61 31.47 -9.75
N THR A 123 -8.89 31.35 -10.09
CA THR A 123 -9.96 31.34 -9.09
C THR A 123 -10.99 30.23 -9.34
N THR A 124 -11.69 29.85 -8.28
CA THR A 124 -12.92 29.05 -8.34
C THR A 124 -13.83 29.34 -7.16
N THR A 125 -15.13 29.17 -7.34
CA THR A 125 -16.12 29.20 -6.25
C THR A 125 -16.50 27.81 -5.77
N ASP A 126 -16.11 26.76 -6.50
CA ASP A 126 -16.33 25.37 -6.14
C ASP A 126 -15.05 24.55 -6.42
N ILE A 127 -14.25 24.38 -5.36
CA ILE A 127 -12.98 23.68 -5.41
C ILE A 127 -13.10 22.19 -5.78
N TRP A 128 -14.29 21.59 -5.61
CA TRP A 128 -14.55 20.19 -5.93
C TRP A 128 -14.85 19.96 -7.41
N SER A 129 -15.24 21.02 -8.13
CA SER A 129 -15.69 20.92 -9.53
C SER A 129 -14.56 20.69 -10.52
N GLY A 130 -13.32 21.01 -10.14
CA GLY A 130 -12.19 21.11 -11.06
C GLY A 130 -12.27 22.30 -12.04
N ASN A 131 -13.29 23.16 -11.94
CA ASN A 131 -13.43 24.32 -12.80
C ASN A 131 -12.67 25.51 -12.21
N TRP A 132 -11.50 25.78 -12.78
CA TRP A 132 -10.69 26.96 -12.49
C TRP A 132 -10.72 27.94 -13.65
N THR A 133 -10.69 29.25 -13.35
CA THR A 133 -10.60 30.28 -14.39
C THR A 133 -9.32 30.15 -15.20
N ASP A 134 -9.29 30.84 -16.35
CA ASP A 134 -8.03 31.15 -17.02
C ASP A 134 -7.20 32.12 -16.15
N PRO A 135 -5.87 32.12 -16.27
CA PRO A 135 -4.99 32.92 -15.42
C PRO A 135 -5.15 34.42 -15.62
N ILE A 136 -5.11 35.16 -14.51
CA ILE A 136 -4.88 36.60 -14.51
C ILE A 136 -3.40 36.82 -14.21
N HIS A 137 -2.67 37.29 -15.21
CA HIS A 137 -1.23 37.53 -15.13
C HIS A 137 -0.91 38.90 -14.53
N PHE A 138 0.19 38.98 -13.80
CA PHE A 138 0.70 40.24 -13.26
C PHE A 138 2.23 40.30 -13.35
N SER A 139 2.77 41.52 -13.42
CA SER A 139 4.22 41.72 -13.53
C SER A 139 4.89 41.70 -12.17
N PHE A 140 5.76 40.73 -11.94
CA PHE A 140 6.61 40.65 -10.76
C PHE A 140 7.95 40.01 -11.15
N ASN A 141 9.07 40.62 -10.73
CA ASN A 141 10.41 40.12 -11.06
C ASN A 141 10.88 39.13 -9.99
N GLY A 142 10.23 37.98 -9.92
CA GLY A 142 10.41 37.08 -8.79
C GLY A 142 9.52 35.84 -8.82
N ILE A 143 9.71 35.01 -7.80
CA ILE A 143 8.99 33.75 -7.55
C ILE A 143 8.22 33.81 -6.24
N ASP A 144 7.54 32.72 -5.91
CA ASP A 144 6.81 32.49 -4.65
C ASP A 144 5.82 33.61 -4.30
N PRO A 145 4.94 34.01 -5.24
CA PRO A 145 3.95 35.03 -4.95
C PRO A 145 2.92 34.50 -3.95
N SER A 146 2.47 35.36 -3.05
CA SER A 146 1.44 35.06 -2.07
C SER A 146 0.48 36.24 -1.93
N LEU A 147 -0.81 35.94 -1.76
CA LEU A 147 -1.88 36.92 -1.62
C LEU A 147 -2.20 37.16 -0.15
N TYR A 148 -2.42 38.43 0.19
CA TYR A 148 -2.96 38.84 1.48
C TYR A 148 -4.13 39.81 1.27
N PHE A 149 -5.30 39.45 1.81
CA PHE A 149 -6.52 40.25 1.82
C PHE A 149 -6.64 40.94 3.18
N ASP A 150 -6.58 42.26 3.22
CA ASP A 150 -6.63 43.01 4.50
C ASP A 150 -8.06 43.43 4.87
N ASP A 151 -8.25 43.73 6.16
CA ASP A 151 -9.55 44.12 6.72
C ASP A 151 -10.08 45.46 6.17
N ASP A 152 -9.22 46.27 5.53
CA ASP A 152 -9.59 47.54 4.91
C ASP A 152 -10.04 47.38 3.44
N GLY A 153 -10.11 46.15 2.95
CA GLY A 153 -10.53 45.80 1.59
C GLY A 153 -9.42 45.88 0.54
N ARG A 154 -8.19 46.20 0.93
CA ARG A 154 -7.03 46.17 0.02
C ARG A 154 -6.47 44.76 -0.10
N VAL A 155 -5.86 44.50 -1.25
CA VAL A 155 -5.21 43.23 -1.55
C VAL A 155 -3.75 43.48 -1.89
N TYR A 156 -2.88 42.66 -1.32
CA TYR A 156 -1.45 42.76 -1.49
C TYR A 156 -0.89 41.47 -2.07
N VAL A 157 0.14 41.62 -2.90
CA VAL A 157 1.01 40.52 -3.33
C VAL A 157 2.38 40.75 -2.76
N GLN A 158 2.90 39.76 -2.05
CA GLN A 158 4.29 39.66 -1.63
C GLN A 158 4.95 38.48 -2.33
N GLY A 159 6.25 38.58 -2.63
CA GLY A 159 7.00 37.52 -3.28
C GLY A 159 8.50 37.67 -3.14
N CYS A 160 9.23 36.60 -3.50
CA CYS A 160 10.69 36.58 -3.58
C CYS A 160 11.15 37.37 -4.80
N TRP A 161 11.59 38.62 -4.59
CA TRP A 161 12.06 39.49 -5.66
C TRP A 161 13.52 39.19 -5.98
N MET A 162 13.79 38.76 -7.22
CA MET A 162 15.14 38.49 -7.68
C MET A 162 15.91 39.80 -7.89
N MET A 163 17.13 39.85 -7.38
CA MET A 163 18.06 40.97 -7.56
C MET A 163 19.17 40.58 -8.53
N ASP A 164 20.33 40.18 -8.00
CA ASP A 164 21.50 39.75 -8.76
C ASP A 164 21.91 38.38 -8.23
N ARG A 165 21.63 37.31 -9.00
CA ARG A 165 21.90 35.93 -8.59
C ARG A 165 23.39 35.63 -8.34
N LEU A 166 24.29 36.53 -8.74
CA LEU A 166 25.74 36.40 -8.50
C LEU A 166 26.20 37.07 -7.20
N LYS A 167 25.29 37.70 -6.43
CA LYS A 167 25.58 38.39 -5.17
C LYS A 167 24.63 37.94 -4.07
N GLN A 168 25.06 38.09 -2.82
CA GLN A 168 24.20 37.92 -1.66
C GLN A 168 23.89 39.28 -1.01
N PRO A 169 22.64 39.57 -0.62
CA PRO A 169 21.45 38.74 -0.87
C PRO A 169 21.09 38.68 -2.37
N SER A 170 20.78 37.48 -2.87
CA SER A 170 20.39 37.22 -4.25
C SER A 170 18.94 37.67 -4.55
N CYS A 171 18.12 37.73 -3.50
CA CYS A 171 16.72 38.13 -3.51
C CYS A 171 16.30 38.80 -2.18
N THR A 172 15.10 39.36 -2.14
CA THR A 172 14.49 40.03 -0.97
C THR A 172 12.97 39.91 -1.07
N ILE A 173 12.22 40.15 0.02
CA ILE A 173 10.76 40.17 -0.07
C ILE A 173 10.27 41.55 -0.46
N LYS A 174 9.63 41.62 -1.63
CA LYS A 174 8.92 42.82 -2.07
C LYS A 174 7.41 42.61 -2.10
N GLN A 175 6.69 43.71 -1.89
CA GLN A 175 5.24 43.75 -1.89
C GLN A 175 4.72 44.92 -2.74
N PHE A 176 3.54 44.73 -3.35
CA PHE A 176 2.75 45.78 -3.99
C PHE A 176 1.26 45.57 -3.72
N GLU A 177 0.46 46.64 -3.81
CA GLU A 177 -1.01 46.57 -3.78
C GLU A 177 -1.53 46.18 -5.17
N ILE A 178 -2.49 45.26 -5.26
CA ILE A 178 -3.02 44.73 -6.52
C ILE A 178 -4.53 44.99 -6.65
N ASP A 179 -4.95 45.35 -7.86
CA ASP A 179 -6.36 45.22 -8.26
C ASP A 179 -6.63 43.74 -8.59
N ILE A 180 -7.25 43.03 -7.65
CA ILE A 180 -7.51 41.59 -7.74
C ILE A 180 -8.51 41.21 -8.85
N ALA A 181 -9.22 42.17 -9.46
CA ALA A 181 -10.10 41.89 -10.59
C ALA A 181 -9.32 41.88 -11.92
N THR A 182 -8.21 42.61 -12.01
CA THR A 182 -7.48 42.83 -13.27
C THR A 182 -6.03 42.36 -13.25
N GLY A 183 -5.47 42.08 -12.06
CA GLY A 183 -4.05 41.77 -11.87
C GLY A 183 -3.14 43.01 -11.91
N LYS A 184 -3.70 44.21 -12.10
CA LYS A 184 -2.92 45.43 -12.23
C LYS A 184 -2.33 45.85 -10.88
N ALA A 185 -1.03 46.12 -10.85
CA ALA A 185 -0.40 46.76 -9.70
C ALA A 185 -0.93 48.19 -9.49
N LEU A 186 -1.39 48.48 -8.28
CA LEU A 186 -1.87 49.78 -7.82
C LEU A 186 -0.76 50.63 -7.19
N THR A 187 0.34 49.99 -6.77
CA THR A 187 1.56 50.65 -6.26
C THR A 187 2.81 50.05 -6.91
N GLU A 188 3.94 50.74 -6.77
CA GLU A 188 5.24 50.14 -7.07
C GLU A 188 5.59 49.02 -6.08
N ALA A 189 6.34 48.01 -6.55
CA ALA A 189 6.87 46.96 -5.70
C ALA A 189 8.03 47.48 -4.83
N ARG A 190 7.87 47.36 -3.51
CA ARG A 190 8.81 47.86 -2.50
C ARG A 190 9.28 46.73 -1.61
N GLU A 191 10.56 46.79 -1.22
CA GLU A 191 11.09 45.89 -0.20
C GLU A 191 10.40 46.13 1.13
N ILE A 192 9.92 45.06 1.75
CA ILE A 192 9.31 45.09 3.09
C ILE A 192 10.19 44.39 4.13
N TRP A 193 10.96 43.38 3.71
CA TRP A 193 11.90 42.68 4.58
C TRP A 193 12.93 41.90 3.76
N GLY A 194 14.20 41.97 4.17
CA GLY A 194 15.29 41.22 3.54
C GLY A 194 15.54 39.84 4.16
N GLY A 195 14.67 39.38 5.06
CA GLY A 195 14.87 38.14 5.82
C GLY A 195 15.81 38.29 7.02
N PHE A 196 15.88 37.25 7.83
CA PHE A 196 16.78 37.15 8.99
C PHE A 196 18.19 36.75 8.54
N ALA A 197 18.31 35.68 7.75
CA ALA A 197 19.57 35.19 7.22
C ALA A 197 20.07 36.02 6.02
N ARG A 198 19.15 36.66 5.28
CA ARG A 198 19.43 37.44 4.05
C ARG A 198 20.12 36.58 2.99
N TYR A 199 19.66 35.34 2.87
CA TYR A 199 20.19 34.36 1.93
C TYR A 199 19.02 33.59 1.33
N ASP A 200 18.80 33.75 0.02
CA ASP A 200 17.71 33.14 -0.72
C ASP A 200 16.36 33.24 0.01
N THR A 201 16.00 34.44 0.47
CA THR A 201 14.76 34.71 1.21
C THR A 201 13.53 34.58 0.30
N GLU A 202 12.69 33.57 0.57
CA GLU A 202 11.60 33.12 -0.29
C GLU A 202 10.34 32.67 0.48
N GLY A 203 9.34 32.11 -0.20
CA GLY A 203 8.08 31.64 0.40
C GLY A 203 7.36 32.60 1.37
N PRO A 204 7.13 33.89 1.03
CA PRO A 204 6.58 34.87 1.97
C PRO A 204 5.07 34.71 2.24
N HIS A 205 4.68 34.59 3.50
CA HIS A 205 3.27 34.60 3.92
C HIS A 205 3.00 35.62 5.03
N ILE A 206 1.96 36.45 4.83
CA ILE A 206 1.53 37.46 5.79
C ILE A 206 0.34 36.96 6.60
N TYR A 207 0.39 37.18 7.92
CA TYR A 207 -0.68 36.92 8.87
C TYR A 207 -0.94 38.16 9.71
N LYS A 208 -2.19 38.41 10.11
CA LYS A 208 -2.53 39.50 11.04
C LYS A 208 -2.99 38.95 12.38
N ARG A 209 -2.31 39.33 13.45
CA ARG A 209 -2.58 38.83 14.82
C ARG A 209 -2.10 39.82 15.87
N GLY A 210 -2.88 40.05 16.93
CA GLY A 210 -2.47 40.92 18.05
C GLY A 210 -2.11 42.37 17.63
N GLY A 211 -2.70 42.87 16.54
CA GLY A 211 -2.38 44.20 15.98
C GLY A 211 -1.06 44.29 15.22
N TYR A 212 -0.43 43.14 14.89
CA TYR A 212 0.75 43.04 14.05
C TYR A 212 0.46 42.27 12.76
N TYR A 213 1.17 42.66 11.70
CA TYR A 213 1.40 41.85 10.51
C TYR A 213 2.67 41.03 10.73
N TYR A 214 2.57 39.71 10.66
CA TYR A 214 3.69 38.79 10.72
C TYR A 214 4.01 38.32 9.31
N LEU A 215 5.29 38.33 8.95
CA LEU A 215 5.81 37.85 7.67
C LEU A 215 6.69 36.64 7.93
N LEU A 216 6.17 35.45 7.60
CA LEU A 216 6.91 34.20 7.57
C LEU A 216 7.62 34.07 6.22
N VAL A 217 8.86 33.62 6.21
CA VAL A 217 9.64 33.35 5.01
C VAL A 217 10.46 32.06 5.19
N ALA A 218 10.86 31.46 4.07
CA ALA A 218 11.95 30.50 4.02
C ALA A 218 13.26 31.19 3.66
N GLU A 219 14.40 30.67 4.15
CA GLU A 219 15.73 31.15 3.78
C GLU A 219 16.73 29.98 3.72
N GLY A 220 17.96 30.26 3.26
CA GLY A 220 19.05 29.27 3.21
C GLY A 220 19.05 28.38 1.96
N GLY A 221 18.16 28.66 1.01
CA GLY A 221 17.87 27.78 -0.13
C GLY A 221 17.04 26.57 0.28
N THR A 222 16.84 25.62 -0.63
CA THR A 222 15.88 24.51 -0.44
C THR A 222 16.52 23.17 -0.04
N PHE A 223 17.80 23.18 0.34
CA PHE A 223 18.59 21.98 0.66
C PHE A 223 19.02 21.96 2.13
N GLU A 224 20.28 21.67 2.43
CA GLU A 224 20.76 21.30 3.78
C GLU A 224 20.66 22.47 4.77
N HIS A 225 20.69 23.72 4.26
CA HIS A 225 20.63 24.95 5.07
C HIS A 225 19.24 25.57 5.17
N HIS A 226 18.21 24.87 4.66
CA HIS A 226 16.85 25.39 4.61
C HIS A 226 16.31 25.67 6.03
N LEU A 227 15.59 26.78 6.16
CA LEU A 227 15.03 27.22 7.44
C LEU A 227 13.76 28.06 7.25
N LEU A 228 12.97 28.19 8.31
CA LEU A 228 11.91 29.20 8.43
C LEU A 228 12.34 30.33 9.36
N SER A 229 12.05 31.56 8.97
CA SER A 229 12.21 32.73 9.81
C SER A 229 10.96 33.62 9.75
N ILE A 230 10.75 34.40 10.80
CA ILE A 230 9.58 35.28 10.91
C ILE A 230 9.97 36.67 11.40
N GLY A 231 9.33 37.69 10.82
CA GLY A 231 9.36 39.06 11.29
C GLY A 231 7.95 39.59 11.53
N ARG A 232 7.81 40.75 12.17
CA ARG A 232 6.51 41.41 12.33
C ARG A 232 6.60 42.93 12.24
N SER A 233 5.49 43.58 11.93
CA SER A 233 5.36 45.04 11.90
C SER A 233 3.95 45.46 12.30
N LYS A 234 3.78 46.69 12.80
CA LYS A 234 2.45 47.30 13.00
C LYS A 234 1.86 47.89 11.73
N ASP A 235 2.70 48.06 10.72
CA ASP A 235 2.33 48.52 9.39
C ASP A 235 2.67 47.40 8.40
N ILE A 236 1.72 46.98 7.56
CA ILE A 236 1.90 45.90 6.56
C ILE A 236 3.13 46.13 5.67
N TRP A 237 3.50 47.38 5.57
CA TRP A 237 4.52 47.99 4.76
C TRP A 237 5.90 48.07 5.45
N GLY A 238 5.96 47.69 6.73
CA GLY A 238 7.17 47.67 7.55
C GLY A 238 7.47 49.00 8.29
N PRO A 239 8.65 49.10 8.92
CA PRO A 239 9.72 48.10 8.92
C PRO A 239 9.35 46.84 9.73
N TYR A 240 9.70 45.66 9.22
CA TYR A 240 9.56 44.41 9.94
C TYR A 240 10.73 44.20 10.89
N GLU A 241 10.43 43.97 12.17
CA GLU A 241 11.40 43.51 13.18
C GLU A 241 11.50 41.98 13.13
N SER A 242 12.71 41.43 13.19
CA SER A 242 12.93 39.97 13.20
C SER A 242 12.62 39.39 14.57
N CYS A 243 12.09 38.16 14.61
CA CYS A 243 12.01 37.38 15.85
C CYS A 243 13.42 37.07 16.38
N ASP A 244 13.66 37.33 17.67
CA ASP A 244 14.94 37.02 18.32
C ASP A 244 15.25 35.51 18.37
N ALA A 245 14.22 34.67 18.23
CA ALA A 245 14.35 33.21 18.20
C ALA A 245 14.54 32.65 16.79
N ASN A 246 14.74 33.48 15.76
CA ASN A 246 15.03 33.00 14.41
C ASN A 246 16.37 32.23 14.36
N PRO A 247 16.48 31.21 13.48
CA PRO A 247 15.40 30.62 12.71
C PRO A 247 14.42 29.88 13.63
N ILE A 248 13.12 30.05 13.39
CA ILE A 248 12.08 29.41 14.20
C ILE A 248 11.92 27.92 13.87
N MET A 249 12.54 27.46 12.78
CA MET A 249 12.64 26.05 12.39
C MET A 249 13.81 25.82 11.44
N THR A 250 14.57 24.76 11.64
CA THR A 250 15.58 24.27 10.68
C THR A 250 16.03 22.84 11.05
N ALA A 251 16.41 22.05 10.05
CA ALA A 251 17.13 20.78 10.24
C ALA A 251 18.67 20.95 10.13
N ASP A 252 19.15 22.12 9.72
CA ASP A 252 20.57 22.37 9.52
C ASP A 252 21.35 22.15 10.84
N GLY A 253 22.50 21.49 10.71
CA GLY A 253 23.34 21.09 11.84
C GLY A 253 22.75 19.99 12.73
N LYS A 254 21.63 19.34 12.35
CA LYS A 254 20.97 18.26 13.11
C LYS A 254 20.93 16.95 12.31
N PRO A 255 22.05 16.24 12.14
CA PRO A 255 22.12 15.03 11.31
C PRO A 255 21.30 13.85 11.85
N ASP A 256 20.97 13.84 13.15
CA ASP A 256 20.17 12.79 13.77
C ASP A 256 18.66 12.91 13.47
N GLU A 257 18.21 14.06 12.94
CA GLU A 257 16.82 14.23 12.51
C GLU A 257 16.59 13.45 11.20
N TYR A 258 15.57 12.60 11.17
CA TYR A 258 15.28 11.82 9.96
C TYR A 258 14.67 12.68 8.82
N ILE A 259 13.93 13.72 9.20
CA ILE A 259 13.36 14.68 8.24
C ILE A 259 14.35 15.85 8.11
N GLN A 260 14.88 16.03 6.90
CA GLN A 260 15.90 17.03 6.57
C GLN A 260 15.36 18.08 5.59
N ASN A 261 16.17 19.10 5.30
CA ASN A 261 15.87 20.19 4.36
C ASN A 261 14.53 20.89 4.64
N ILE A 262 14.18 21.01 5.92
CA ILE A 262 12.90 21.54 6.37
C ILE A 262 12.89 23.06 6.19
N GLY A 263 11.86 23.55 5.52
CA GLY A 263 11.57 24.96 5.35
C GLY A 263 10.28 25.13 4.55
N HIS A 264 10.09 26.30 3.94
CA HIS A 264 8.94 26.67 3.09
C HIS A 264 7.59 26.05 3.53
N GLY A 265 6.79 26.82 4.25
CA GLY A 265 5.52 26.32 4.76
C GLY A 265 4.54 27.38 5.22
N GLU A 266 3.36 26.92 5.59
CA GLU A 266 2.20 27.75 5.91
C GLU A 266 1.68 27.46 7.31
N LEU A 267 1.33 28.52 8.05
CA LEU A 267 0.66 28.45 9.34
C LEU A 267 -0.85 28.59 9.14
N PHE A 268 -1.63 27.74 9.79
CA PHE A 268 -3.09 27.80 9.71
C PHE A 268 -3.73 27.35 11.02
N GLN A 269 -5.00 27.72 11.21
CA GLN A 269 -5.78 27.30 12.37
C GLN A 269 -6.75 26.17 12.01
N ASP A 270 -6.96 25.26 12.96
CA ASP A 270 -8.08 24.31 12.89
C ASP A 270 -9.39 24.91 13.40
N GLN A 271 -10.48 24.13 13.37
CA GLN A 271 -11.80 24.56 13.82
C GLN A 271 -11.83 24.99 15.30
N SER A 272 -10.93 24.46 16.13
CA SER A 272 -10.80 24.80 17.55
C SER A 272 -9.90 26.03 17.80
N GLY A 273 -9.30 26.59 16.74
CA GLY A 273 -8.37 27.71 16.81
C GLY A 273 -6.93 27.31 17.14
N ALA A 274 -6.61 26.01 17.20
CA ALA A 274 -5.24 25.56 17.42
C ALA A 274 -4.40 25.78 16.14
N TRP A 275 -3.15 26.23 16.31
CA TRP A 275 -2.27 26.58 15.18
C TRP A 275 -1.44 25.40 14.72
N TRP A 276 -1.31 25.21 13.42
CA TRP A 276 -0.54 24.16 12.78
C TRP A 276 0.42 24.76 11.76
N ALA A 277 1.45 24.00 11.39
CA ALA A 277 2.29 24.32 10.23
C ALA A 277 2.32 23.12 9.28
N ALA A 278 2.09 23.37 7.99
CA ALA A 278 2.46 22.47 6.92
C ALA A 278 3.75 22.98 6.30
N VAL A 279 4.78 22.14 6.23
CA VAL A 279 6.13 22.52 5.75
C VAL A 279 6.64 21.47 4.78
N LEU A 280 7.52 21.85 3.86
CA LEU A 280 8.23 20.86 3.05
C LEU A 280 9.43 20.29 3.83
N GLY A 281 9.87 19.11 3.41
CA GLY A 281 11.11 18.48 3.86
C GLY A 281 11.44 17.26 3.02
N VAL A 282 12.45 16.51 3.42
CA VAL A 282 12.79 15.21 2.80
C VAL A 282 12.99 14.15 3.85
N ARG A 283 12.52 12.92 3.61
CA ARG A 283 12.96 11.75 4.38
C ARG A 283 14.35 11.33 3.95
N ASN A 284 15.31 11.43 4.86
CA ASN A 284 16.71 11.18 4.56
C ASN A 284 17.08 9.71 4.83
N GLU A 285 17.19 8.91 3.76
CA GLU A 285 17.57 7.50 3.80
C GLU A 285 19.06 7.34 3.48
N ASN A 286 19.90 7.17 4.51
CA ASN A 286 21.36 7.05 4.36
C ASN A 286 21.96 8.20 3.52
N ASP A 287 21.67 9.44 3.93
CA ASP A 287 22.10 10.69 3.25
C ASP A 287 21.54 10.88 1.84
N ARG A 288 20.40 10.26 1.53
CA ARG A 288 19.72 10.39 0.24
C ARG A 288 18.21 10.53 0.41
N PRO A 289 17.57 11.52 -0.23
CA PRO A 289 16.11 11.61 -0.29
C PRO A 289 15.52 10.91 -1.54
N PRO A 290 15.13 9.61 -1.47
CA PRO A 290 14.68 8.85 -2.64
C PRO A 290 13.44 9.42 -3.33
N LEU A 291 12.59 10.13 -2.59
CA LEU A 291 11.26 10.54 -3.01
C LEU A 291 11.15 12.01 -3.43
N GLY A 292 12.22 12.79 -3.29
CA GLY A 292 12.18 14.25 -3.41
C GLY A 292 11.56 14.92 -2.18
N ARG A 293 11.11 16.16 -2.35
CA ARG A 293 10.49 16.96 -1.28
C ARG A 293 9.02 16.55 -1.06
N GLU A 294 8.69 16.27 0.19
CA GLU A 294 7.37 15.82 0.67
C GLU A 294 6.75 16.88 1.60
N THR A 295 5.46 16.74 1.92
CA THR A 295 4.75 17.66 2.84
C THR A 295 4.61 17.06 4.24
N PHE A 296 5.00 17.82 5.26
CA PHE A 296 4.98 17.45 6.66
C PHE A 296 4.08 18.39 7.47
N LEU A 297 3.48 17.87 8.54
CA LEU A 297 2.66 18.60 9.50
C LEU A 297 3.36 18.68 10.85
N THR A 298 3.18 19.78 11.56
CA THR A 298 3.64 19.92 12.95
C THR A 298 2.78 20.90 13.74
N ALA A 299 2.91 20.86 15.07
CA ALA A 299 2.20 21.73 15.97
C ALA A 299 2.86 23.12 16.09
N VAL A 300 2.02 24.14 16.23
CA VAL A 300 2.41 25.52 16.48
C VAL A 300 1.71 26.02 17.74
N ASP A 301 2.48 26.64 18.62
CA ASP A 301 1.97 27.39 19.75
C ASP A 301 2.18 28.88 19.47
N TRP A 302 1.08 29.60 19.25
CA TRP A 302 1.13 31.03 18.92
C TRP A 302 0.30 31.88 19.90
N PRO A 303 0.92 32.49 20.92
CA PRO A 303 0.24 33.44 21.79
C PRO A 303 -0.22 34.68 21.01
N GLU A 304 -1.28 35.35 21.47
CA GLU A 304 -1.89 36.49 20.78
C GLU A 304 -0.92 37.68 20.60
N ASP A 305 -0.17 38.02 21.65
CA ASP A 305 0.77 39.16 21.67
C ASP A 305 2.24 38.76 21.48
N GLY A 306 2.52 37.53 21.00
CA GLY A 306 3.87 36.98 20.93
C GLY A 306 4.21 36.31 19.62
N TRP A 307 5.40 35.69 19.60
CA TRP A 307 5.92 34.97 18.44
C TRP A 307 5.42 33.51 18.42
N PRO A 308 5.21 32.93 17.23
CA PRO A 308 4.90 31.51 17.13
C PRO A 308 6.13 30.67 17.52
N THR A 309 5.89 29.58 18.24
CA THR A 309 6.86 28.49 18.42
C THR A 309 6.40 27.31 17.58
N ILE A 310 7.24 26.86 16.66
CA ILE A 310 6.93 25.74 15.76
C ILE A 310 7.75 24.54 16.21
N GLN A 311 7.10 23.39 16.41
CA GLN A 311 7.81 22.16 16.75
C GLN A 311 8.51 21.60 15.52
N GLN A 312 9.70 21.02 15.71
CA GLN A 312 10.39 20.27 14.65
C GLN A 312 9.46 19.13 14.17
N PRO A 313 9.19 18.98 12.86
CA PRO A 313 8.40 17.86 12.39
C PRO A 313 9.19 16.57 12.58
N THR A 314 8.51 15.56 13.14
CA THR A 314 8.99 14.19 13.30
C THR A 314 8.06 13.25 12.54
N MET A 315 8.47 12.00 12.33
CA MET A 315 7.61 10.99 11.67
C MET A 315 6.30 10.75 12.40
N GLU A 316 6.31 10.88 13.72
CA GLU A 316 5.10 10.86 14.56
C GLU A 316 5.22 11.95 15.62
N PHE A 317 4.11 12.67 15.87
CA PHE A 317 4.03 13.61 16.98
C PHE A 317 2.62 13.59 17.58
N GLU A 318 2.51 14.00 18.85
CA GLU A 318 1.24 14.03 19.56
C GLU A 318 0.77 15.46 19.78
N ARG A 319 -0.53 15.69 19.65
CA ARG A 319 -1.17 16.96 20.01
C ARG A 319 -2.37 16.75 20.90
N VAL A 320 -2.48 17.60 21.91
CA VAL A 320 -3.69 17.71 22.73
C VAL A 320 -4.70 18.57 21.99
N LEU A 321 -5.85 17.99 21.65
CA LEU A 321 -6.94 18.66 20.96
C LEU A 321 -7.93 19.23 21.98
N SER A 322 -8.25 20.52 21.82
CA SER A 322 -9.22 21.23 22.66
C SER A 322 -10.66 21.09 22.15
N GLY A 323 -10.83 20.65 20.90
CA GLY A 323 -12.10 20.46 20.21
C GLY A 323 -11.93 19.71 18.89
N PRO A 324 -12.94 19.75 18.00
CA PRO A 324 -12.83 19.18 16.65
C PRO A 324 -11.73 19.88 15.84
N VAL A 325 -11.03 19.11 15.01
CA VAL A 325 -10.04 19.64 14.06
C VAL A 325 -10.76 20.19 12.82
N GLY A 326 -11.71 19.42 12.28
CA GLY A 326 -12.65 19.83 11.23
C GLY A 326 -14.04 19.25 11.47
N GLY A 327 -14.95 19.43 10.51
CA GLY A 327 -16.40 19.31 10.77
C GLY A 327 -17.23 18.49 9.76
N HIS A 328 -16.68 18.08 8.61
CA HIS A 328 -17.47 17.57 7.49
C HIS A 328 -16.86 16.35 6.76
N ALA A 329 -16.53 15.26 7.47
CA ALA A 329 -15.96 14.04 6.88
C ALA A 329 -16.80 13.47 5.71
N SER A 330 -18.12 13.68 5.69
CA SER A 330 -19.02 13.22 4.63
C SER A 330 -18.85 13.94 3.29
N LEU A 331 -18.19 15.10 3.24
CA LEU A 331 -17.93 15.84 1.99
C LEU A 331 -16.72 15.29 1.24
N ILE A 332 -15.83 14.56 1.90
CA ILE A 332 -14.71 13.90 1.24
C ILE A 332 -15.24 12.63 0.55
N ASN A 333 -15.84 12.82 -0.62
CA ASN A 333 -16.24 11.74 -1.52
C ASN A 333 -15.01 11.00 -2.08
N LYS A 334 -15.24 9.88 -2.78
CA LYS A 334 -14.16 9.13 -3.45
C LYS A 334 -13.39 10.07 -4.40
N ALA A 335 -12.06 9.94 -4.40
CA ALA A 335 -11.20 10.65 -5.35
C ALA A 335 -11.73 10.44 -6.78
N PRO A 336 -11.71 11.48 -7.64
CA PRO A 336 -12.08 11.30 -9.04
C PRO A 336 -11.21 10.19 -9.65
N ALA A 337 -11.82 9.37 -10.52
CA ALA A 337 -11.06 8.34 -11.23
C ALA A 337 -9.87 8.99 -11.94
N ASN A 338 -8.70 8.36 -11.85
CA ASN A 338 -7.49 8.79 -12.54
C ASN A 338 -6.96 10.19 -12.15
N VAL A 339 -7.39 10.76 -11.02
CA VAL A 339 -6.92 12.10 -10.58
C VAL A 339 -5.41 12.15 -10.30
N ASP A 340 -4.81 11.00 -10.02
CA ASP A 340 -3.38 10.84 -9.73
C ASP A 340 -2.53 10.57 -10.98
N LEU A 341 -3.14 10.44 -12.17
CA LEU A 341 -2.41 10.35 -13.43
C LEU A 341 -1.68 11.64 -13.73
N VAL A 342 -0.43 11.49 -14.16
CA VAL A 342 0.42 12.59 -14.59
C VAL A 342 1.11 12.32 -15.91
N TYR A 343 1.38 13.40 -16.62
CA TYR A 343 2.02 13.48 -17.91
C TYR A 343 3.25 14.40 -17.83
N ILE A 344 4.15 14.27 -18.80
CA ILE A 344 5.31 15.14 -18.93
C ILE A 344 4.90 16.35 -19.77
N ARG A 345 4.89 17.54 -19.14
CA ARG A 345 4.46 18.83 -19.71
C ARG A 345 3.07 18.72 -20.36
N ASP A 346 2.86 19.30 -21.54
CA ASP A 346 1.55 19.30 -22.18
C ASP A 346 1.28 17.97 -22.89
N PRO A 347 0.27 17.18 -22.48
CA PRO A 347 -0.08 15.96 -23.19
C PRO A 347 -0.88 16.27 -24.47
N GLU A 348 -0.53 15.58 -25.54
CA GLU A 348 -1.40 15.43 -26.72
C GLU A 348 -2.47 14.39 -26.39
N CYS A 349 -3.64 14.84 -25.94
CA CYS A 349 -4.68 13.97 -25.38
C CYS A 349 -5.13 12.88 -26.37
N GLU A 350 -5.01 13.12 -27.68
CA GLU A 350 -5.31 12.17 -28.74
C GLU A 350 -4.37 10.96 -28.74
N MET A 351 -3.20 11.06 -28.11
CA MET A 351 -2.22 9.98 -27.98
C MET A 351 -2.51 9.04 -26.80
N TYR A 352 -3.59 9.26 -26.05
CA TYR A 352 -3.93 8.49 -24.86
C TYR A 352 -5.37 8.01 -24.92
N HIS A 353 -5.57 6.69 -24.89
CA HIS A 353 -6.89 6.10 -24.65
C HIS A 353 -6.84 5.25 -23.39
N ILE A 354 -7.50 5.74 -22.34
CA ILE A 354 -7.55 5.12 -21.02
C ILE A 354 -8.98 4.64 -20.80
N SER A 355 -9.17 3.32 -20.70
CA SER A 355 -10.50 2.73 -20.46
C SER A 355 -10.49 1.88 -19.19
N GLY A 356 -11.34 2.24 -18.23
CA GLY A 356 -11.27 1.68 -16.88
C GLY A 356 -9.97 2.05 -16.16
N GLU A 357 -9.59 1.26 -15.16
CA GLU A 357 -8.34 1.43 -14.40
C GLU A 357 -7.16 0.65 -15.01
N ASN A 358 -7.43 -0.27 -15.96
CA ASN A 358 -6.51 -1.34 -16.33
C ASN A 358 -6.11 -1.41 -17.81
N ASP A 359 -6.69 -0.60 -18.70
CA ASP A 359 -6.41 -0.67 -20.14
C ASP A 359 -5.96 0.69 -20.67
N LEU A 360 -4.71 0.74 -21.16
CA LEU A 360 -4.03 1.93 -21.64
C LEU A 360 -3.56 1.71 -23.07
N VAL A 361 -3.98 2.55 -24.00
CA VAL A 361 -3.44 2.61 -25.36
C VAL A 361 -2.70 3.93 -25.52
N LEU A 362 -1.44 3.84 -25.93
CA LEU A 362 -0.56 4.99 -26.13
C LEU A 362 -0.16 5.10 -27.61
N GLY A 363 -0.32 6.29 -28.18
CA GLY A 363 0.23 6.65 -29.50
C GLY A 363 1.70 7.07 -29.38
N CYS A 364 2.58 6.47 -30.18
CA CYS A 364 4.01 6.77 -30.15
C CYS A 364 4.32 8.23 -30.55
N SER A 365 4.93 9.02 -29.66
CA SER A 365 5.42 10.37 -29.99
C SER A 365 6.79 10.32 -30.68
N ALA A 366 7.15 11.36 -31.44
CA ALA A 366 8.53 11.53 -31.95
C ALA A 366 9.54 11.83 -30.82
N SER A 367 9.05 12.40 -29.71
CA SER A 367 9.82 12.71 -28.51
C SER A 367 10.08 11.47 -27.66
N THR A 368 11.18 11.51 -26.89
CA THR A 368 11.58 10.48 -25.93
C THR A 368 11.49 11.02 -24.51
N LEU A 369 11.74 10.16 -23.50
CA LEU A 369 11.87 10.60 -22.11
C LEU A 369 13.00 11.64 -21.92
N SER A 370 14.03 11.63 -22.77
CA SER A 370 15.15 12.58 -22.72
C SER A 370 14.88 13.89 -23.47
N THR A 371 13.70 14.08 -24.05
CA THR A 371 13.39 15.32 -24.80
C THR A 371 13.18 16.48 -23.82
N PRO A 372 13.98 17.57 -23.92
CA PRO A 372 14.05 18.62 -22.91
C PRO A 372 12.81 19.52 -22.84
N THR A 373 12.07 19.67 -23.94
CA THR A 373 10.88 20.53 -24.08
C THR A 373 9.82 19.86 -24.97
N GLY A 374 8.65 20.47 -25.09
CA GLY A 374 7.55 20.02 -25.94
C GLY A 374 6.68 18.96 -25.27
N THR A 375 6.24 17.97 -26.05
CA THR A 375 5.33 16.90 -25.62
C THR A 375 6.08 15.56 -25.62
N SER A 376 5.62 14.61 -24.80
CA SER A 376 6.14 13.23 -24.81
C SER A 376 5.02 12.28 -24.42
N THR A 377 4.88 11.15 -25.10
CA THR A 377 3.85 10.18 -24.72
C THR A 377 4.31 9.39 -23.49
N PHE A 378 3.89 9.86 -22.32
CA PHE A 378 4.14 9.25 -21.02
C PHE A 378 2.92 9.48 -20.11
N VAL A 379 2.48 8.43 -19.42
CA VAL A 379 1.48 8.55 -18.37
C VAL A 379 1.92 7.73 -17.15
N GLY A 380 1.86 8.35 -15.97
CA GLY A 380 2.40 7.77 -14.75
C GLY A 380 1.69 8.23 -13.48
N LYS A 381 2.23 7.81 -12.34
CA LYS A 381 1.87 8.23 -10.98
C LYS A 381 3.12 8.51 -10.17
N ARG A 382 3.05 9.52 -9.31
CA ARG A 382 4.14 9.85 -8.37
C ARG A 382 4.42 8.66 -7.46
N GLN A 383 5.68 8.31 -7.25
CA GLN A 383 6.07 7.33 -6.24
C GLN A 383 5.83 7.94 -4.85
N ARG A 384 4.97 7.29 -4.06
CA ARG A 384 4.55 7.75 -2.71
C ARG A 384 5.17 6.96 -1.56
N SER A 385 5.90 5.89 -1.86
CA SER A 385 6.55 5.03 -0.87
C SER A 385 7.98 4.71 -1.29
N ILE A 386 8.87 4.61 -0.30
CA ILE A 386 10.26 4.19 -0.48
C ILE A 386 10.28 2.78 -1.09
N ASP A 387 9.55 1.86 -0.44
CA ASP A 387 9.32 0.53 -0.97
C ASP A 387 8.05 0.54 -1.82
N ALA A 388 8.22 0.34 -3.13
CA ALA A 388 7.12 0.41 -4.09
C ALA A 388 7.35 -0.54 -5.26
N SER A 389 6.29 -0.88 -5.98
CA SER A 389 6.40 -1.62 -7.23
C SER A 389 5.37 -1.13 -8.24
N ALA A 390 5.72 -1.15 -9.52
CA ALA A 390 4.79 -0.93 -10.62
C ALA A 390 4.93 -2.06 -11.64
N SER A 391 3.83 -2.51 -12.22
CA SER A 391 3.88 -3.50 -13.29
C SER A 391 2.84 -3.26 -14.36
N VAL A 392 3.16 -3.75 -15.55
CA VAL A 392 2.31 -3.62 -16.74
C VAL A 392 2.55 -4.81 -17.68
N SER A 393 1.53 -5.19 -18.42
CA SER A 393 1.64 -6.13 -19.53
C SER A 393 1.56 -5.37 -20.86
N LEU A 394 2.60 -5.46 -21.68
CA LEU A 394 2.66 -4.86 -23.02
C LEU A 394 2.25 -5.89 -24.08
N ASN A 395 1.33 -5.54 -24.96
CA ASN A 395 1.00 -6.34 -26.14
C ASN A 395 2.11 -6.20 -27.19
N ILE A 396 2.81 -7.30 -27.45
CA ILE A 396 3.90 -7.39 -28.44
C ILE A 396 3.56 -8.34 -29.60
N SER A 397 2.28 -8.62 -29.81
CA SER A 397 1.82 -9.54 -30.86
C SER A 397 2.36 -9.18 -32.25
N ASN A 398 2.38 -10.18 -33.15
CA ASN A 398 2.99 -10.09 -34.49
C ASN A 398 2.52 -8.90 -35.36
N ALA A 399 1.41 -8.24 -35.04
CA ALA A 399 0.93 -7.03 -35.72
C ALA A 399 1.90 -5.83 -35.62
N PHE A 400 2.83 -5.85 -34.67
CA PHE A 400 3.79 -4.77 -34.42
C PHE A 400 5.23 -5.11 -34.79
N LYS A 401 5.51 -6.36 -35.21
CA LYS A 401 6.87 -6.84 -35.44
C LYS A 401 7.54 -6.11 -36.61
N GLY A 402 8.73 -5.57 -36.36
CA GLY A 402 9.52 -4.83 -37.34
C GLY A 402 9.16 -3.35 -37.46
N LYS A 403 8.17 -2.85 -36.72
CA LYS A 403 7.86 -1.41 -36.68
C LYS A 403 8.93 -0.67 -35.88
N PRO A 404 9.43 0.48 -36.36
CA PRO A 404 10.42 1.29 -35.65
C PRO A 404 9.80 2.07 -34.49
N VAL A 405 9.28 1.36 -33.48
CA VAL A 405 8.70 1.93 -32.25
C VAL A 405 9.26 1.24 -31.02
N GLU A 406 9.23 1.93 -29.88
CA GLU A 406 9.67 1.43 -28.59
C GLU A 406 8.71 1.91 -27.48
N ALA A 407 8.31 0.99 -26.60
CA ALA A 407 7.35 1.28 -25.54
C ALA A 407 7.66 0.46 -24.28
N GLY A 408 7.35 0.99 -23.10
CA GLY A 408 7.73 0.32 -21.87
C GLY A 408 7.29 1.00 -20.58
N LEU A 409 7.92 0.57 -19.49
CA LEU A 409 7.75 1.06 -18.12
C LEU A 409 9.01 1.84 -17.71
N ALA A 410 8.83 2.96 -17.03
CA ALA A 410 9.93 3.80 -16.57
C ALA A 410 9.69 4.36 -15.17
N ILE A 411 10.79 4.66 -14.49
CA ILE A 411 10.86 5.70 -13.48
C ILE A 411 11.40 6.97 -14.15
N TYR A 412 10.64 8.05 -14.04
CA TYR A 412 10.96 9.35 -14.60
C TYR A 412 11.12 10.37 -13.46
N LYS A 413 12.22 11.14 -13.47
CA LYS A 413 12.38 12.32 -12.61
C LYS A 413 12.34 13.60 -13.45
N ASP A 414 13.11 13.58 -14.54
CA ASP A 414 13.18 14.64 -15.54
C ASP A 414 13.91 14.10 -16.80
N ALA A 415 14.05 14.94 -17.83
CA ALA A 415 14.70 14.57 -19.08
C ALA A 415 16.16 14.07 -18.92
N PRO A 416 17.03 14.67 -18.08
CA PRO A 416 18.37 14.15 -17.84
C PRO A 416 18.43 12.95 -16.87
N ARG A 417 17.34 12.58 -16.20
CA ARG A 417 17.33 11.48 -15.19
C ARG A 417 16.08 10.61 -15.27
N HIS A 418 16.25 9.42 -15.84
CA HIS A 418 15.21 8.40 -15.91
C HIS A 418 15.80 7.00 -16.12
N VAL A 419 15.03 5.98 -15.77
CA VAL A 419 15.38 4.58 -16.00
C VAL A 419 14.19 3.87 -16.60
N SER A 420 14.40 3.10 -17.65
CA SER A 420 13.32 2.44 -18.38
C SER A 420 13.63 0.99 -18.68
N LEU A 421 12.58 0.18 -18.68
CA LEU A 421 12.51 -1.13 -19.32
C LEU A 421 11.49 -1.05 -20.46
N SER A 422 11.95 -1.18 -21.69
CA SER A 422 11.12 -1.09 -22.89
C SER A 422 11.24 -2.34 -23.75
N PHE A 423 10.31 -2.48 -24.69
CA PHE A 423 10.41 -3.42 -25.78
C PHE A 423 10.62 -2.66 -27.08
N ASN A 424 11.70 -3.00 -27.78
CA ASN A 424 11.99 -2.48 -29.10
C ASN A 424 11.34 -3.38 -30.16
N PHE A 425 10.32 -2.87 -30.85
CA PHE A 425 9.52 -3.66 -31.79
C PHE A 425 10.27 -3.97 -33.10
N GLN A 426 11.33 -3.21 -33.41
CA GLN A 426 12.15 -3.42 -34.60
C GLN A 426 13.15 -4.56 -34.39
N SER A 427 13.85 -4.58 -33.26
CA SER A 427 14.82 -5.62 -32.92
C SER A 427 14.20 -6.84 -32.23
N SER A 428 12.98 -6.71 -31.68
CA SER A 428 12.32 -7.73 -30.83
C SER A 428 13.09 -8.03 -29.55
N GLU A 429 13.64 -6.99 -28.93
CA GLU A 429 14.44 -7.08 -27.70
C GLU A 429 13.79 -6.30 -26.56
N VAL A 430 13.92 -6.81 -25.34
CA VAL A 430 13.73 -6.01 -24.13
C VAL A 430 14.98 -5.15 -23.96
N VAL A 431 14.80 -3.84 -23.76
CA VAL A 431 15.87 -2.86 -23.60
C VAL A 431 15.75 -2.23 -22.21
N PHE A 432 16.84 -2.27 -21.45
CA PHE A 432 16.97 -1.59 -20.17
C PHE A 432 17.94 -0.41 -20.32
N ASN A 433 17.49 0.79 -19.99
CA ASN A 433 18.27 2.02 -20.10
C ASN A 433 18.29 2.78 -18.78
N VAL A 434 19.45 3.30 -18.40
CA VAL A 434 19.63 4.28 -17.31
C VAL A 434 20.21 5.55 -17.90
N THR A 435 19.54 6.67 -17.67
CA THR A 435 19.98 8.02 -18.03
C THR A 435 20.18 8.81 -16.74
N THR A 436 21.36 9.43 -16.57
CA THR A 436 21.68 10.26 -15.39
C THR A 436 22.39 11.55 -15.81
N THR A 437 22.61 12.46 -14.85
CA THR A 437 23.44 13.67 -15.00
C THR A 437 24.90 13.36 -15.33
N SER A 438 25.39 12.16 -14.98
CA SER A 438 26.76 11.71 -15.26
C SER A 438 26.79 10.67 -16.39
N LYS A 439 27.50 10.99 -17.48
CA LYS A 439 27.63 10.09 -18.64
C LYS A 439 28.22 8.73 -18.28
N ASP A 440 29.08 8.67 -17.27
CA ASP A 440 29.77 7.44 -16.87
C ASP A 440 28.84 6.47 -16.10
N LYS A 441 27.68 6.96 -15.66
CA LYS A 441 26.64 6.19 -14.95
C LYS A 441 25.45 5.82 -15.85
N THR A 442 25.48 6.23 -17.11
CA THR A 442 24.50 5.81 -18.12
C THR A 442 24.80 4.38 -18.55
N GLN A 443 23.78 3.53 -18.63
CA GLN A 443 23.92 2.14 -19.09
C GLN A 443 22.76 1.75 -20.01
N SER A 444 23.04 0.84 -20.94
CA SER A 444 22.04 0.22 -21.81
C SER A 444 22.34 -1.25 -21.95
N THR A 445 21.33 -2.10 -21.87
CA THR A 445 21.44 -3.55 -22.09
C THR A 445 20.20 -4.02 -22.81
N SER A 446 20.36 -4.91 -23.79
CA SER A 446 19.24 -5.54 -24.49
C SER A 446 19.29 -7.06 -24.38
N ILE A 447 18.10 -7.67 -24.32
CA ILE A 447 17.92 -9.12 -24.23
C ILE A 447 16.88 -9.54 -25.28
N PRO A 448 17.17 -10.54 -26.13
CA PRO A 448 16.19 -11.04 -27.10
C PRO A 448 15.02 -11.73 -26.39
N VAL A 449 13.81 -11.50 -26.90
CA VAL A 449 12.57 -12.14 -26.44
C VAL A 449 12.25 -13.35 -27.33
N ASN A 450 11.63 -14.39 -26.77
CA ASN A 450 11.19 -15.54 -27.55
C ASN A 450 10.20 -15.12 -28.65
N THR A 451 10.42 -15.62 -29.86
CA THR A 451 9.58 -15.33 -31.03
C THR A 451 8.10 -15.72 -30.89
N SER A 452 7.76 -16.59 -29.92
CA SER A 452 6.39 -17.01 -29.62
C SER A 452 5.67 -16.10 -28.61
N THR A 453 6.39 -15.18 -27.97
CA THR A 453 5.85 -14.27 -26.96
C THR A 453 4.97 -13.21 -27.63
N THR A 454 3.75 -13.04 -27.11
CA THR A 454 2.76 -12.07 -27.63
C THR A 454 2.37 -11.02 -26.62
N VAL A 455 2.65 -11.25 -25.34
CA VAL A 455 2.47 -10.31 -24.23
C VAL A 455 3.71 -10.36 -23.38
N LEU A 456 4.22 -9.20 -23.00
CA LEU A 456 5.41 -9.04 -22.18
C LEU A 456 5.03 -8.37 -20.87
N GLY A 457 5.14 -9.08 -19.76
CA GLY A 457 5.01 -8.48 -18.44
C GLY A 457 6.29 -7.72 -18.10
N MET A 458 6.16 -6.50 -17.60
CA MET A 458 7.23 -5.63 -17.13
C MET A 458 6.96 -5.24 -15.68
N ARG A 459 8.00 -5.21 -14.85
CA ARG A 459 7.91 -4.80 -13.45
C ARG A 459 9.10 -3.94 -13.06
N LEU A 460 8.80 -2.90 -12.30
CA LEU A 460 9.73 -2.09 -11.53
C LEU A 460 9.51 -2.37 -10.04
N GLU A 461 10.57 -2.65 -9.30
CA GLU A 461 10.60 -2.75 -7.84
C GLU A 461 11.55 -1.66 -7.32
N ALA A 462 11.11 -0.89 -6.35
CA ALA A 462 11.83 0.24 -5.75
C ALA A 462 12.04 -0.01 -4.26
N THR A 463 13.22 0.39 -3.78
CA THR A 463 13.61 0.40 -2.37
C THR A 463 14.36 1.72 -2.08
N ALA A 464 14.79 1.93 -0.84
CA ALA A 464 15.67 3.05 -0.49
C ALA A 464 17.01 3.06 -1.27
N GLN A 465 17.46 1.91 -1.76
CA GLN A 465 18.80 1.75 -2.34
C GLN A 465 18.79 1.67 -3.86
N GLU A 466 17.84 0.92 -4.44
CA GLU A 466 17.83 0.63 -5.87
C GLU A 466 16.44 0.51 -6.48
N TYR A 467 16.41 0.73 -7.79
CA TYR A 467 15.32 0.39 -8.71
C TYR A 467 15.71 -0.86 -9.50
N LYS A 468 14.92 -1.92 -9.41
CA LYS A 468 15.12 -3.20 -10.08
C LYS A 468 14.05 -3.40 -11.14
N PHE A 469 14.47 -3.77 -12.34
CA PHE A 469 13.58 -4.02 -13.47
C PHE A 469 13.56 -5.49 -13.86
N LEU A 470 12.36 -6.02 -14.04
CA LEU A 470 12.11 -7.41 -14.36
C LEU A 470 11.13 -7.54 -15.53
N TYR A 471 11.25 -8.64 -16.27
CA TYR A 471 10.31 -9.00 -17.33
C TYR A 471 9.85 -10.45 -17.22
N ARG A 472 8.70 -10.75 -17.82
CA ARG A 472 8.21 -12.13 -18.01
C ARG A 472 7.55 -12.26 -19.37
N GLU A 473 7.74 -13.41 -20.00
CA GLU A 473 7.21 -13.71 -21.34
C GLU A 473 5.91 -14.52 -21.32
N ASN A 474 5.47 -14.93 -20.12
CA ASN A 474 4.24 -15.66 -19.89
C ASN A 474 3.64 -15.20 -18.56
N ASP A 475 2.32 -15.06 -18.48
CA ASP A 475 1.63 -14.64 -17.26
C ASP A 475 1.81 -15.60 -16.07
N LEU A 476 2.13 -16.87 -16.36
CA LEU A 476 2.44 -17.91 -15.37
C LEU A 476 3.95 -18.15 -15.18
N GLY A 477 4.81 -17.41 -15.90
CA GLY A 477 6.26 -17.57 -15.83
C GLY A 477 6.91 -16.76 -14.69
N ASP A 478 8.15 -17.13 -14.37
CA ASP A 478 8.97 -16.40 -13.40
C ASP A 478 9.36 -15.01 -13.91
N TRP A 479 9.53 -14.06 -12.98
CA TRP A 479 10.08 -12.75 -13.27
C TRP A 479 11.60 -12.83 -13.42
N ASN A 480 12.09 -12.42 -14.58
CA ASN A 480 13.51 -12.43 -14.91
C ASN A 480 14.09 -11.02 -14.72
N PRO A 481 15.13 -10.85 -13.88
CA PRO A 481 15.78 -9.55 -13.72
C PRO A 481 16.54 -9.17 -15.00
N VAL A 482 16.40 -7.92 -15.42
CA VAL A 482 17.15 -7.36 -16.57
C VAL A 482 18.26 -6.44 -16.10
N GLY A 483 17.96 -5.58 -15.14
CA GLY A 483 18.90 -4.59 -14.67
C GLY A 483 18.44 -3.89 -13.41
N ARG A 484 19.36 -3.09 -12.86
CA ARG A 484 19.14 -2.27 -11.66
C ARG A 484 19.84 -0.91 -11.81
N ALA A 485 19.26 0.10 -11.19
CA ALA A 485 19.84 1.43 -11.06
C ALA A 485 19.89 1.79 -9.57
N GLN A 486 20.99 2.39 -9.12
CA GLN A 486 21.06 2.86 -7.73
C GLN A 486 20.26 4.17 -7.62
N VAL A 487 19.49 4.32 -6.55
CA VAL A 487 18.79 5.58 -6.23
C VAL A 487 19.79 6.74 -6.17
N ALA A 488 20.99 6.47 -5.63
CA ALA A 488 22.11 7.38 -5.53
C ALA A 488 22.56 8.01 -6.86
N ASP A 489 22.28 7.35 -7.99
CA ASP A 489 22.68 7.84 -9.31
C ASP A 489 21.60 8.75 -9.94
N LEU A 490 20.43 8.82 -9.32
CA LEU A 490 19.29 9.62 -9.77
C LEU A 490 18.92 10.75 -8.80
N VAL A 491 19.48 10.75 -7.60
CA VAL A 491 19.26 11.79 -6.58
C VAL A 491 20.36 12.83 -6.66
N GLU A 492 19.96 14.09 -6.76
CA GLU A 492 20.81 15.27 -6.79
C GLU A 492 20.15 16.37 -5.95
N ARG A 493 20.74 17.58 -5.88
CA ARG A 493 20.03 18.73 -5.32
C ARG A 493 18.94 19.19 -6.28
N GLU A 494 17.71 18.80 -6.00
CA GLU A 494 16.60 18.84 -6.96
C GLU A 494 15.27 19.31 -6.35
N MET A 495 14.34 19.69 -7.23
CA MET A 495 13.03 20.23 -6.84
C MET A 495 11.87 19.25 -7.06
N THR A 496 12.11 18.16 -7.80
CA THR A 496 11.10 17.18 -8.21
C THR A 496 11.32 15.84 -7.50
N GLY A 497 10.50 14.83 -7.83
CA GLY A 497 10.65 13.47 -7.33
C GLY A 497 10.19 12.42 -8.36
N PRO A 498 10.38 11.13 -8.06
CA PRO A 498 10.17 10.06 -9.03
C PRO A 498 8.70 9.79 -9.37
N ILE A 499 8.46 9.46 -10.63
CA ILE A 499 7.16 9.10 -11.21
C ILE A 499 7.32 7.76 -11.92
N PHE A 500 6.48 6.78 -11.58
CA PHE A 500 6.42 5.51 -12.31
C PHE A 500 5.38 5.63 -13.41
N GLY A 501 5.71 5.26 -14.63
CA GLY A 501 4.78 5.39 -15.74
C GLY A 501 5.17 4.61 -16.97
N VAL A 502 4.21 4.49 -17.88
CA VAL A 502 4.42 3.87 -19.19
C VAL A 502 4.66 4.94 -20.24
N PHE A 503 5.45 4.59 -21.26
CA PHE A 503 5.78 5.50 -22.35
C PHE A 503 5.79 4.77 -23.69
N ALA A 504 5.64 5.54 -24.77
CA ALA A 504 5.71 5.04 -26.14
C ALA A 504 6.31 6.09 -27.07
N HIS A 505 7.34 5.73 -27.84
CA HIS A 505 7.94 6.63 -28.81
C HIS A 505 8.25 5.96 -30.14
N ALA A 506 8.22 6.77 -31.19
CA ALA A 506 8.55 6.41 -32.55
C ALA A 506 10.05 6.64 -32.78
N MET A 507 10.73 5.66 -33.38
CA MET A 507 12.12 5.79 -33.79
C MET A 507 12.27 6.42 -35.19
N LYS A 508 11.15 6.61 -35.90
CA LYS A 508 11.04 7.32 -37.18
C LYS A 508 9.74 8.11 -37.28
N ASP A 509 9.79 9.24 -37.97
CA ASP A 509 8.62 10.12 -38.19
C ASP A 509 7.41 9.39 -38.79
N GLU A 510 7.64 8.45 -39.71
CA GLU A 510 6.59 7.66 -40.36
C GLU A 510 5.79 6.74 -39.41
N THR A 511 6.26 6.57 -38.17
CA THR A 511 5.62 5.73 -37.15
C THR A 511 5.06 6.50 -35.96
N VAL A 512 5.11 7.83 -36.00
CA VAL A 512 4.40 8.67 -35.03
C VAL A 512 2.91 8.37 -35.07
N GLY A 513 2.28 8.26 -33.90
CA GLY A 513 0.88 7.89 -33.74
C GLY A 513 0.61 6.38 -33.83
N THR A 514 1.63 5.53 -33.99
CA THR A 514 1.44 4.07 -33.86
C THR A 514 0.98 3.75 -32.44
N GLU A 515 -0.17 3.10 -32.32
CA GLU A 515 -0.73 2.70 -31.03
C GLU A 515 -0.04 1.45 -30.47
N VAL A 516 0.25 1.47 -29.17
CA VAL A 516 0.70 0.32 -28.38
C VAL A 516 -0.23 0.11 -27.21
N HIS A 517 -0.49 -1.14 -26.87
CA HIS A 517 -1.50 -1.50 -25.87
C HIS A 517 -0.82 -2.05 -24.63
N PHE A 518 -1.17 -1.46 -23.50
CA PHE A 518 -0.76 -1.87 -22.18
C PHE A 518 -2.00 -2.32 -21.40
N LYS A 519 -1.85 -3.40 -20.66
CA LYS A 519 -2.77 -3.76 -19.58
C LYS A 519 -2.06 -3.58 -18.28
N THR A 520 -2.55 -2.67 -17.45
CA THR A 520 -2.09 -2.57 -16.09
C THR A 520 -2.83 -3.63 -15.29
N ASP A 521 -2.12 -4.26 -14.36
CA ASP A 521 -2.78 -5.01 -13.31
C ASP A 521 -3.41 -4.01 -12.32
N SER A 522 -4.22 -4.51 -11.38
CA SER A 522 -4.74 -3.69 -10.28
C SER A 522 -3.63 -3.03 -9.40
N ARG A 523 -2.35 -3.33 -9.70
CA ARG A 523 -1.11 -2.86 -9.05
C ARG A 523 -0.52 -1.62 -9.73
N TRP A 524 -1.24 -0.98 -10.66
CA TRP A 524 -1.00 0.44 -11.02
C TRP A 524 -1.43 1.41 -9.91
N SER A 525 -1.82 0.87 -8.76
CA SER A 525 -1.86 1.56 -7.49
C SER A 525 -0.44 1.69 -6.95
N THR A 526 0.05 2.92 -6.83
CA THR A 526 0.95 3.26 -5.73
C THR A 526 0.12 3.09 -4.46
N ASN A 527 -0.06 1.84 -4.01
CA ASN A 527 -0.93 1.48 -2.89
C ASN A 527 -0.44 2.21 -1.63
N TYR A 528 -0.98 3.41 -1.45
CA TYR A 528 -0.99 4.22 -0.26
C TYR A 528 -2.44 4.29 0.17
N LEU A 529 -2.96 3.18 0.69
CA LEU A 529 -3.74 3.34 1.90
C LEU A 529 -2.70 3.80 2.91
N GLY A 530 -2.84 5.02 3.45
CA GLY A 530 -1.97 5.50 4.51
C GLY A 530 -1.74 4.38 5.50
N ILE A 531 -0.53 4.25 6.02
CA ILE A 531 -0.20 3.21 6.97
C ILE A 531 -0.98 3.53 8.26
N MET A 532 -2.27 3.17 8.26
CA MET A 532 -3.16 3.24 9.39
C MET A 532 -2.72 2.10 10.28
N ASP A 533 -2.22 2.43 11.48
CA ASP A 533 -1.96 1.43 12.49
C ASP A 533 -3.26 0.64 12.71
N PRO A 534 -3.30 -0.69 12.45
CA PRO A 534 -4.48 -1.50 12.70
C PRO A 534 -5.02 -1.38 14.13
N ALA A 535 -4.20 -0.91 15.09
CA ALA A 535 -4.63 -0.58 16.45
C ALA A 535 -5.59 0.61 16.54
N GLN A 536 -5.70 1.45 15.51
CA GLN A 536 -6.62 2.58 15.43
C GLN A 536 -7.96 2.19 14.78
N LEU A 537 -8.09 0.98 14.23
CA LEU A 537 -9.34 0.53 13.63
C LEU A 537 -10.44 0.37 14.70
N PRO A 538 -11.72 0.61 14.34
CA PRO A 538 -12.82 0.33 15.24
C PRO A 538 -12.75 -1.10 15.78
N PRO A 539 -13.05 -1.34 17.06
CA PRO A 539 -13.11 -2.69 17.61
C PRO A 539 -14.22 -3.49 16.90
N TRP A 540 -14.00 -4.80 16.74
CA TRP A 540 -15.06 -5.69 16.28
C TRP A 540 -16.18 -5.80 17.33
N ASP A 541 -17.40 -6.07 16.89
CA ASP A 541 -18.49 -6.43 17.79
C ASP A 541 -18.25 -7.85 18.32
N LEU A 542 -17.87 -7.95 19.60
CA LEU A 542 -17.40 -9.18 20.23
C LEU A 542 -18.29 -9.54 21.41
N PRO A 543 -18.45 -10.85 21.74
CA PRO A 543 -19.13 -11.26 22.96
C PRO A 543 -18.50 -10.60 24.19
N PRO A 544 -19.28 -10.20 25.23
CA PRO A 544 -18.77 -9.40 26.34
C PRO A 544 -17.59 -9.97 27.13
N SER A 545 -17.34 -11.29 27.05
CA SER A 545 -16.21 -11.96 27.71
C SER A 545 -14.97 -12.10 26.82
N VAL A 546 -15.03 -11.61 25.58
CA VAL A 546 -13.93 -11.64 24.60
C VAL A 546 -13.40 -10.22 24.42
N THR A 547 -12.09 -10.06 24.54
CA THR A 547 -11.41 -8.78 24.34
C THR A 547 -10.44 -8.89 23.17
N SER A 548 -10.28 -7.79 22.44
CA SER A 548 -9.26 -7.64 21.40
C SER A 548 -8.11 -6.78 21.93
N ARG A 549 -6.87 -7.16 21.62
CA ARG A 549 -5.69 -6.32 21.83
C ARG A 549 -4.53 -6.75 20.93
N PHE A 550 -3.44 -5.99 20.99
CA PHE A 550 -2.19 -6.32 20.31
C PHE A 550 -1.16 -6.89 21.29
N VAL A 551 -0.41 -7.89 20.83
CA VAL A 551 0.76 -8.46 21.51
C VAL A 551 1.98 -8.13 20.66
N ASP A 552 2.86 -7.29 21.18
CA ASP A 552 4.11 -6.96 20.50
C ASP A 552 5.18 -8.01 20.81
N THR A 553 5.72 -8.62 19.74
CA THR A 553 6.82 -9.60 19.81
C THR A 553 8.07 -9.15 19.03
N SER A 554 8.15 -7.85 18.71
CA SER A 554 9.29 -7.24 18.04
C SER A 554 10.57 -7.28 18.89
N PRO A 555 11.77 -7.17 18.27
CA PRO A 555 12.04 -7.03 16.83
C PRO A 555 12.08 -8.36 16.06
N ILE A 556 11.86 -9.50 16.72
CA ILE A 556 11.98 -10.82 16.10
C ILE A 556 10.68 -11.26 15.40
N GLY A 557 9.54 -10.96 16.02
CA GLY A 557 8.21 -11.31 15.54
C GLY A 557 7.42 -10.14 14.99
N LEU A 558 6.10 -10.23 15.11
CA LEU A 558 5.13 -9.24 14.66
C LEU A 558 4.43 -8.58 15.85
N LYS A 559 3.68 -7.51 15.59
CA LYS A 559 2.65 -7.02 16.49
C LYS A 559 1.36 -7.78 16.14
N PHE A 560 1.07 -8.82 16.90
CA PHE A 560 -0.05 -9.72 16.65
C PHE A 560 -1.34 -9.11 17.19
N HIS A 561 -2.35 -9.01 16.34
CA HIS A 561 -3.71 -8.82 16.81
C HIS A 561 -4.23 -10.15 17.39
N ILE A 562 -4.76 -10.12 18.60
CA ILE A 562 -5.33 -11.29 19.26
C ILE A 562 -6.74 -11.00 19.78
N LEU A 563 -7.57 -12.03 19.76
CA LEU A 563 -8.74 -12.13 20.64
C LEU A 563 -8.37 -12.98 21.84
N GLU A 564 -8.88 -12.63 23.01
CA GLU A 564 -8.65 -13.37 24.24
C GLU A 564 -9.89 -13.42 25.15
N SER A 565 -10.01 -14.50 25.93
CA SER A 565 -11.08 -14.65 26.93
C SER A 565 -10.53 -15.33 28.18
N PHE A 566 -10.75 -14.68 29.34
CA PHE A 566 -10.25 -15.13 30.64
C PHE A 566 -11.36 -15.79 31.48
N PRO A 567 -11.03 -16.80 32.31
CA PRO A 567 -11.97 -17.34 33.29
C PRO A 567 -12.35 -16.26 34.32
N LYS A 568 -13.63 -16.19 34.69
CA LYS A 568 -14.17 -15.17 35.62
C LYS A 568 -13.61 -15.29 37.04
N ASP A 569 -13.41 -16.52 37.50
CA ASP A 569 -12.88 -16.80 38.83
C ASP A 569 -11.35 -16.95 38.72
N ASN A 570 -10.64 -15.93 39.19
CA ASN A 570 -9.17 -15.94 39.21
C ASN A 570 -8.71 -17.07 40.16
N PRO A 571 -8.03 -18.12 39.67
CA PRO A 571 -7.64 -19.21 40.54
C PRO A 571 -6.62 -18.69 41.55
N SER A 572 -6.88 -18.92 42.83
CA SER A 572 -5.98 -18.68 43.97
C SER A 572 -4.61 -19.42 43.90
N LYS A 573 -4.25 -19.98 42.72
CA LYS A 573 -3.15 -20.93 42.48
C LYS A 573 -2.32 -20.67 41.19
N GLY A 574 -2.26 -19.44 40.68
CA GLY A 574 -1.41 -19.06 39.52
C GLY A 574 -2.19 -18.84 38.22
N PRO A 575 -1.50 -18.59 37.08
CA PRO A 575 -2.17 -18.29 35.81
C PRO A 575 -2.98 -19.49 35.30
N PRO A 576 -4.19 -19.28 34.74
CA PRO A 576 -5.03 -20.34 34.18
C PRO A 576 -4.34 -21.04 32.99
N PRO A 577 -4.62 -22.32 32.70
CA PRO A 577 -3.97 -23.00 31.58
C PRO A 577 -4.35 -22.40 30.22
N LEU A 578 -3.37 -22.20 29.34
CA LEU A 578 -3.53 -21.56 28.03
C LEU A 578 -4.06 -22.54 26.97
N ILE A 579 -5.16 -22.18 26.30
CA ILE A 579 -5.62 -22.78 25.06
C ILE A 579 -5.39 -21.78 23.92
N LEU A 580 -4.59 -22.15 22.92
CA LEU A 580 -4.29 -21.31 21.75
C LEU A 580 -5.04 -21.83 20.51
N LEU A 581 -5.72 -20.94 19.79
CA LEU A 581 -6.64 -21.26 18.70
C LEU A 581 -6.14 -20.64 17.37
N LEU A 582 -5.76 -21.46 16.39
CA LEU A 582 -5.27 -21.02 15.08
C LEU A 582 -6.34 -21.20 14.01
N HIS A 583 -6.69 -20.12 13.32
CA HIS A 583 -7.77 -20.09 12.31
C HIS A 583 -7.33 -20.62 10.93
N GLY A 584 -8.31 -20.95 10.08
CA GLY A 584 -8.12 -21.39 8.70
C GLY A 584 -8.06 -20.26 7.66
N PHE A 585 -8.10 -20.61 6.38
CA PHE A 585 -8.29 -19.65 5.28
C PHE A 585 -9.73 -19.72 4.73
N PRO A 586 -10.41 -18.58 4.45
CA PRO A 586 -9.99 -17.19 4.61
C PRO A 586 -10.38 -16.61 5.98
N ASN A 587 -10.36 -17.44 7.03
CA ASN A 587 -10.83 -17.01 8.35
C ASN A 587 -9.86 -16.02 9.03
N LEU A 588 -10.33 -15.48 10.14
CA LEU A 588 -9.60 -14.61 11.06
C LEU A 588 -9.71 -15.16 12.48
N SER A 589 -9.04 -14.54 13.45
CA SER A 589 -9.25 -14.86 14.88
C SER A 589 -10.73 -14.75 15.31
N PHE A 590 -11.52 -13.93 14.61
CA PHE A 590 -12.95 -13.70 14.84
C PHE A 590 -13.79 -15.00 14.90
N ASP A 591 -13.41 -16.02 14.13
CA ASP A 591 -14.02 -17.35 14.09
C ASP A 591 -14.17 -18.03 15.45
N TRP A 592 -13.31 -17.68 16.40
CA TRP A 592 -13.26 -18.31 17.71
C TRP A 592 -14.10 -17.56 18.75
N SER A 593 -14.66 -16.40 18.41
CA SER A 593 -15.38 -15.53 19.33
C SER A 593 -16.54 -16.24 20.06
N ALA A 594 -17.22 -17.18 19.41
CA ALA A 594 -18.28 -17.99 20.02
C ALA A 594 -17.78 -19.17 20.88
N VAL A 595 -16.59 -19.69 20.60
CA VAL A 595 -15.96 -20.84 21.29
C VAL A 595 -15.26 -20.38 22.57
N MET A 596 -14.51 -19.28 22.49
CA MET A 596 -13.64 -18.78 23.57
C MET A 596 -14.35 -18.55 24.91
N PRO A 597 -15.57 -17.97 24.98
CA PRO A 597 -16.30 -17.82 26.24
C PRO A 597 -16.55 -19.14 26.97
N LYS A 598 -16.76 -20.24 26.23
CA LYS A 598 -17.04 -21.57 26.78
C LYS A 598 -15.78 -22.19 27.37
N LEU A 599 -14.64 -22.02 26.67
CA LEU A 599 -13.32 -22.42 27.18
C LEU A 599 -12.95 -21.66 28.46
N ALA A 600 -13.21 -20.35 28.48
CA ALA A 600 -13.04 -19.49 29.65
C ALA A 600 -13.94 -19.93 30.82
N ALA A 601 -15.20 -20.25 30.56
CA ALA A 601 -16.11 -20.78 31.57
C ALA A 601 -15.66 -22.13 32.14
N ALA A 602 -14.92 -22.94 31.35
CA ALA A 602 -14.32 -24.19 31.79
C ALA A 602 -12.98 -24.02 32.55
N GLY A 603 -12.51 -22.79 32.76
CA GLY A 603 -11.32 -22.48 33.57
C GLY A 603 -10.03 -22.26 32.77
N TYR A 604 -10.10 -22.16 31.45
CA TYR A 604 -8.94 -21.99 30.58
C TYR A 604 -8.80 -20.54 30.09
N TYR A 605 -7.58 -20.07 29.88
CA TYR A 605 -7.34 -18.83 29.15
C TYR A 605 -7.30 -19.12 27.66
N ALA A 606 -8.29 -18.65 26.91
CA ALA A 606 -8.41 -18.89 25.48
C ALA A 606 -7.87 -17.69 24.69
N VAL A 607 -6.99 -17.95 23.72
CA VAL A 607 -6.39 -16.91 22.86
C VAL A 607 -6.44 -17.33 21.39
N ALA A 608 -6.83 -16.41 20.52
CA ALA A 608 -6.84 -16.60 19.07
C ALA A 608 -6.10 -15.43 18.38
N PRO A 609 -4.91 -15.63 17.80
CA PRO A 609 -4.24 -14.60 17.02
C PRO A 609 -4.77 -14.56 15.58
N ASP A 610 -4.78 -13.37 14.97
CA ASP A 610 -4.74 -13.26 13.52
C ASP A 610 -3.36 -13.74 13.07
N MET A 611 -3.30 -14.81 12.28
CA MET A 611 -2.03 -15.37 11.83
C MET A 611 -1.30 -14.40 10.89
N ARG A 612 0.00 -14.64 10.71
CA ARG A 612 0.85 -13.91 9.76
C ARG A 612 0.20 -13.82 8.38
N GLY A 613 0.02 -12.58 7.91
CA GLY A 613 -0.58 -12.29 6.59
C GLY A 613 -2.11 -12.22 6.61
N PHE A 614 -2.74 -12.26 7.78
CA PHE A 614 -4.18 -12.18 7.98
C PHE A 614 -4.56 -11.02 8.91
N GLY A 615 -5.80 -10.54 8.74
CA GLY A 615 -6.46 -9.61 9.65
C GLY A 615 -5.63 -8.39 10.01
N ARG A 616 -5.58 -8.10 11.31
CA ARG A 616 -4.94 -6.90 11.84
C ARG A 616 -3.49 -7.11 12.26
N THR A 617 -2.91 -8.31 12.13
CA THR A 617 -1.50 -8.56 12.49
C THR A 617 -0.54 -7.87 11.52
N HIS A 618 0.45 -7.11 12.04
CA HIS A 618 1.35 -6.28 11.25
C HIS A 618 2.77 -6.21 11.84
N ASN A 619 3.76 -5.66 11.11
CA ASN A 619 5.08 -5.38 11.69
C ASN A 619 4.97 -4.22 12.70
N ALA A 620 5.76 -4.24 13.78
CA ALA A 620 5.68 -3.20 14.82
C ALA A 620 5.96 -1.78 14.30
N ASN A 621 6.86 -1.64 13.32
CA ASN A 621 7.15 -0.39 12.61
C ASN A 621 6.20 -0.12 11.41
N LEU A 622 5.12 -0.90 11.31
CA LEU A 622 4.10 -0.84 10.28
C LEU A 622 4.59 -1.08 8.83
N SER A 623 5.83 -1.54 8.64
CA SER A 623 6.29 -1.94 7.31
C SER A 623 5.50 -3.14 6.78
N PRO A 624 5.42 -3.34 5.45
CA PRO A 624 4.78 -4.53 4.89
C PRO A 624 5.45 -5.83 5.37
N ILE A 625 4.64 -6.85 5.68
CA ILE A 625 5.15 -8.19 5.99
C ILE A 625 5.77 -8.76 4.70
N SER A 626 7.05 -9.12 4.75
CA SER A 626 7.74 -9.72 3.61
C SER A 626 7.14 -11.07 3.22
N GLU A 627 6.89 -11.26 1.93
CA GLU A 627 6.39 -12.53 1.36
C GLU A 627 7.32 -13.72 1.63
N GLU A 628 8.61 -13.45 1.79
CA GLU A 628 9.61 -14.47 2.11
C GLU A 628 9.41 -15.05 3.51
N THR A 629 8.70 -14.33 4.39
CA THR A 629 8.42 -14.76 5.75
C THR A 629 7.19 -15.67 5.85
N ILE A 630 6.40 -15.79 4.77
CA ILE A 630 5.26 -16.73 4.70
C ILE A 630 5.83 -18.15 4.54
N ARG A 631 6.23 -18.77 5.66
CA ARG A 631 6.89 -20.09 5.70
C ARG A 631 6.45 -20.88 6.94
N PRO A 632 6.47 -22.22 6.90
CA PRO A 632 6.01 -23.04 8.02
C PRO A 632 6.79 -22.79 9.32
N LEU A 633 8.14 -22.76 9.25
CA LEU A 633 8.97 -22.53 10.43
C LEU A 633 8.86 -21.10 10.98
N THR A 634 8.53 -20.13 10.12
CA THR A 634 8.25 -18.77 10.59
C THR A 634 6.95 -18.71 11.38
N ALA A 635 5.88 -19.39 10.93
CA ALA A 635 4.64 -19.47 11.69
C ALA A 635 4.80 -20.26 13.00
N LEU A 636 5.63 -21.32 13.02
CA LEU A 636 6.04 -21.98 14.27
C LEU A 636 6.67 -20.96 15.24
N ARG A 637 7.62 -20.16 14.74
CA ARG A 637 8.29 -19.12 15.54
C ARG A 637 7.26 -18.12 16.09
N ASP A 638 6.28 -17.73 15.30
CA ASP A 638 5.21 -16.82 15.74
C ASP A 638 4.42 -17.39 16.91
N VAL A 639 4.03 -18.66 16.84
CA VAL A 639 3.35 -19.35 17.95
C VAL A 639 4.21 -19.34 19.21
N VAL A 640 5.51 -19.66 19.10
CA VAL A 640 6.45 -19.60 20.24
C VAL A 640 6.50 -18.19 20.83
N LEU A 641 6.67 -17.17 20.00
CA LEU A 641 6.79 -15.78 20.44
C LEU A 641 5.51 -15.28 21.11
N ILE A 642 4.33 -15.58 20.57
CA ILE A 642 3.05 -15.22 21.18
C ILE A 642 2.92 -15.88 22.56
N VAL A 643 3.18 -17.18 22.67
CA VAL A 643 3.08 -17.90 23.95
C VAL A 643 3.97 -17.29 25.04
N HIS A 644 5.23 -16.99 24.70
CA HIS A 644 6.15 -16.32 25.62
C HIS A 644 5.71 -14.89 25.97
N ALA A 645 5.23 -14.12 24.99
CA ALA A 645 4.74 -12.76 25.21
C ALA A 645 3.46 -12.71 26.06
N LEU A 646 2.67 -13.78 26.06
CA LEU A 646 1.54 -13.97 26.97
C LEU A 646 1.95 -14.38 28.40
N GLY A 647 3.25 -14.62 28.64
CA GLY A 647 3.77 -15.04 29.95
C GLY A 647 3.68 -16.54 30.20
N TYR A 648 3.54 -17.36 29.16
CA TYR A 648 3.48 -18.83 29.26
C TYR A 648 4.73 -19.47 28.65
N GLU A 649 5.12 -20.62 29.18
CA GLU A 649 6.18 -21.47 28.60
C GLU A 649 5.61 -22.68 27.84
N SER A 650 4.33 -22.97 28.02
CA SER A 650 3.65 -24.12 27.43
C SER A 650 2.19 -23.82 27.10
N ILE A 651 1.69 -24.44 26.05
CA ILE A 651 0.29 -24.45 25.64
C ILE A 651 -0.36 -25.72 26.22
N HIS A 652 -1.47 -25.55 26.95
CA HIS A 652 -2.23 -26.68 27.47
C HIS A 652 -2.89 -27.46 26.34
N THR A 653 -3.59 -26.75 25.45
CA THR A 653 -4.20 -27.34 24.25
C THR A 653 -3.99 -26.39 23.09
N LEU A 654 -3.29 -26.84 22.06
CA LEU A 654 -3.21 -26.12 20.79
C LEU A 654 -4.34 -26.62 19.89
N VAL A 655 -5.10 -25.71 19.31
CA VAL A 655 -6.20 -26.01 18.40
C VAL A 655 -5.91 -25.36 17.06
N GLY A 656 -6.08 -26.10 15.97
CA GLY A 656 -5.95 -25.57 14.63
C GLY A 656 -7.09 -26.00 13.73
N HIS A 657 -7.63 -25.06 12.96
CA HIS A 657 -8.64 -25.29 11.93
C HIS A 657 -8.07 -25.04 10.53
N ASP A 658 -8.36 -25.93 9.57
CA ASP A 658 -7.91 -25.84 8.16
C ASP A 658 -6.40 -25.51 8.05
N LEU A 659 -6.00 -24.35 7.51
CA LEU A 659 -4.61 -23.91 7.43
C LEU A 659 -3.95 -23.80 8.82
N GLY A 660 -4.70 -23.37 9.84
CA GLY A 660 -4.26 -23.37 11.23
C GLY A 660 -3.98 -24.77 11.76
N ALA A 661 -4.68 -25.81 11.29
CA ALA A 661 -4.40 -27.21 11.64
C ALA A 661 -3.06 -27.69 11.06
N PHE A 662 -2.71 -27.24 9.84
CA PHE A 662 -1.39 -27.48 9.26
C PHE A 662 -0.29 -26.85 10.14
N VAL A 663 -0.43 -25.56 10.50
CA VAL A 663 0.54 -24.87 11.38
C VAL A 663 0.62 -25.55 12.75
N ALA A 664 -0.52 -25.91 13.35
CA ALA A 664 -0.58 -26.56 14.66
C ALA A 664 0.11 -27.94 14.64
N SER A 665 -0.05 -28.71 13.57
CA SER A 665 0.63 -30.00 13.38
C SER A 665 2.15 -29.83 13.33
N MET A 666 2.64 -28.82 12.61
CA MET A 666 4.08 -28.51 12.57
C MET A 666 4.60 -28.08 13.94
N CYS A 667 3.83 -27.28 14.67
CA CYS A 667 4.16 -26.90 16.05
C CYS A 667 4.30 -28.11 16.97
N ALA A 668 3.34 -29.04 16.92
CA ALA A 668 3.35 -30.24 17.74
C ALA A 668 4.51 -31.20 17.42
N ILE A 669 4.92 -31.26 16.15
CA ILE A 669 6.08 -32.08 15.74
C ILE A 669 7.40 -31.44 16.18
N THR A 670 7.54 -30.13 16.00
CA THR A 670 8.81 -29.44 16.28
C THR A 670 9.00 -29.10 17.75
N ARG A 671 7.92 -28.81 18.48
CA ARG A 671 7.91 -28.41 19.90
C ARG A 671 6.92 -29.21 20.75
N PRO A 672 7.03 -30.56 20.77
CA PRO A 672 6.20 -31.39 21.63
C PRO A 672 6.44 -31.13 23.12
N ASP A 673 7.58 -30.53 23.48
CA ASP A 673 7.89 -30.06 24.83
C ASP A 673 7.02 -28.86 25.27
N MET A 674 6.54 -28.06 24.31
CA MET A 674 5.75 -26.85 24.57
C MET A 674 4.24 -27.11 24.55
N ILE A 675 3.77 -28.19 23.92
CA ILE A 675 2.34 -28.42 23.65
C ILE A 675 1.88 -29.69 24.35
N LYS A 676 0.96 -29.57 25.31
CA LYS A 676 0.49 -30.72 26.10
C LYS A 676 -0.57 -31.56 25.39
N SER A 677 -1.42 -30.94 24.56
CA SER A 677 -2.42 -31.64 23.74
C SER A 677 -2.75 -30.85 22.47
N LEU A 678 -3.30 -31.54 21.46
CA LEU A 678 -3.58 -31.00 20.14
C LEU A 678 -5.00 -31.36 19.68
N VAL A 679 -5.75 -30.38 19.17
CA VAL A 679 -7.00 -30.60 18.43
C VAL A 679 -6.81 -30.11 17.00
N LEU A 680 -7.02 -31.00 16.03
CA LEU A 680 -6.99 -30.66 14.61
C LEU A 680 -8.41 -30.67 14.04
N MET A 681 -8.77 -29.64 13.30
CA MET A 681 -10.11 -29.47 12.75
C MET A 681 -10.10 -29.30 11.23
N ALA A 682 -11.02 -29.99 10.56
CA ALA A 682 -11.28 -29.88 9.12
C ALA A 682 -10.09 -30.17 8.17
N HIS A 683 -8.93 -30.56 8.71
CA HIS A 683 -7.74 -30.89 7.94
C HIS A 683 -6.93 -31.97 8.70
N PRO A 684 -7.11 -33.26 8.37
CA PRO A 684 -6.41 -34.34 9.05
C PRO A 684 -4.90 -34.29 8.77
N PHE A 685 -4.12 -34.81 9.71
CA PHE A 685 -2.66 -34.86 9.59
C PHE A 685 -2.22 -36.18 8.96
N LYS A 686 -1.87 -36.15 7.67
CA LYS A 686 -1.42 -37.34 6.93
C LYS A 686 -0.05 -37.89 7.34
N GLY A 687 0.75 -37.12 8.08
CA GLY A 687 2.14 -37.48 8.42
C GLY A 687 3.16 -36.44 7.91
N SER A 688 4.37 -36.50 8.48
CA SER A 688 5.51 -35.69 8.02
C SER A 688 6.10 -36.27 6.72
N PRO A 689 6.87 -35.49 5.95
CA PRO A 689 7.53 -35.98 4.74
C PRO A 689 8.37 -37.23 5.02
N GLN A 690 8.53 -38.11 4.03
CA GLN A 690 9.40 -39.29 4.12
C GLN A 690 10.65 -39.07 3.26
N LEU A 691 11.83 -39.40 3.80
CA LEU A 691 13.08 -39.29 3.05
C LEU A 691 13.36 -40.60 2.26
N PRO A 692 13.58 -40.52 0.94
CA PRO A 692 13.89 -41.69 0.13
C PRO A 692 15.28 -42.25 0.48
N LEU A 693 15.40 -43.58 0.59
CA LEU A 693 16.66 -44.28 0.84
C LEU A 693 17.30 -44.75 -0.48
N GLY A 694 18.56 -44.36 -0.75
CA GLY A 694 19.39 -44.89 -1.85
C GLY A 694 19.91 -43.84 -2.85
N THR A 695 20.61 -44.29 -3.89
CA THR A 695 21.35 -43.44 -4.87
C THR A 695 20.46 -42.62 -5.82
N GLY A 696 19.15 -42.62 -5.63
CA GLY A 696 18.16 -41.79 -6.33
C GLY A 696 17.41 -40.78 -5.44
N ALA A 697 17.93 -40.49 -4.24
CA ALA A 697 17.26 -39.63 -3.27
C ALA A 697 17.19 -38.14 -3.66
N ALA A 698 18.19 -37.62 -4.38
CA ALA A 698 18.27 -36.18 -4.72
C ALA A 698 17.12 -35.66 -5.62
N PRO A 699 16.68 -36.36 -6.67
CA PRO A 699 15.49 -35.96 -7.46
C PRO A 699 14.16 -36.17 -6.73
N GLN A 700 14.11 -37.06 -5.73
CA GLN A 700 12.88 -37.41 -5.00
C GLN A 700 12.64 -36.52 -3.77
N LEU A 701 13.69 -35.86 -3.26
CA LEU A 701 13.61 -34.80 -2.26
C LEU A 701 12.79 -33.58 -2.73
N ALA A 702 12.57 -33.44 -4.04
CA ALA A 702 11.83 -32.35 -4.65
C ALA A 702 10.29 -32.48 -4.53
N SER A 703 9.77 -33.54 -3.93
CA SER A 703 8.33 -33.77 -3.77
C SER A 703 7.96 -34.04 -2.31
N LEU A 704 7.87 -32.97 -1.51
CA LEU A 704 7.63 -33.06 -0.05
C LEU A 704 6.27 -33.66 0.34
N PHE A 705 5.35 -33.75 -0.63
CA PHE A 705 3.98 -34.18 -0.38
C PHE A 705 3.57 -35.45 -1.14
N GLU A 706 4.42 -36.02 -2.01
CA GLU A 706 4.19 -37.34 -2.62
C GLU A 706 4.97 -38.42 -1.87
N SER A 707 4.25 -39.25 -1.11
CA SER A 707 4.77 -40.53 -0.64
C SER A 707 4.32 -41.63 -1.60
N LYS A 708 5.25 -42.47 -2.05
CA LYS A 708 4.90 -43.80 -2.56
C LYS A 708 4.10 -44.53 -1.47
N ARG A 709 2.87 -44.93 -1.81
CA ARG A 709 1.96 -45.70 -0.96
C ARG A 709 2.35 -47.18 -0.97
N GLU A 710 2.80 -47.72 0.17
CA GLU A 710 2.70 -49.14 0.49
C GLU A 710 2.10 -49.29 1.90
N ASP A 711 0.77 -49.27 1.99
CA ASP A 711 0.03 -49.75 3.16
C ASP A 711 -0.58 -51.12 2.82
N GLY A 712 -0.25 -52.14 3.63
CA GLY A 712 -1.16 -53.23 4.02
C GLY A 712 -1.96 -54.02 2.96
N GLY A 713 -1.69 -53.87 1.66
CA GLY A 713 -2.35 -54.57 0.57
C GLY A 713 -3.42 -53.81 -0.23
N LYS A 714 -3.60 -52.49 -0.09
CA LYS A 714 -4.44 -51.70 -1.02
C LYS A 714 -3.74 -50.42 -1.50
N THR A 715 -3.26 -50.45 -2.75
CA THR A 715 -2.69 -49.27 -3.41
C THR A 715 -3.81 -48.31 -3.81
N ILE A 716 -3.93 -47.16 -3.14
CA ILE A 716 -4.80 -46.06 -3.62
C ILE A 716 -4.17 -45.51 -4.91
N LYS A 717 -4.93 -45.46 -6.01
CA LYS A 717 -4.46 -44.94 -7.30
C LYS A 717 -4.24 -43.42 -7.22
N ASP A 718 -3.23 -42.92 -7.94
CA ASP A 718 -2.83 -41.51 -7.93
C ASP A 718 -2.32 -41.08 -9.32
N ASP A 719 -2.59 -39.84 -9.74
CA ASP A 719 -2.06 -39.25 -10.97
C ASP A 719 -0.78 -38.46 -10.66
N ASN A 720 0.36 -38.84 -11.26
CA ASN A 720 1.66 -38.15 -11.06
C ASN A 720 1.64 -36.64 -11.36
N ASP A 721 0.70 -36.18 -12.20
CA ASP A 721 0.45 -34.76 -12.42
C ASP A 721 -1.06 -34.55 -12.46
N ILE A 722 -1.62 -34.24 -11.28
CA ILE A 722 -3.05 -34.04 -11.11
C ILE A 722 -3.57 -32.83 -11.90
N GLN A 723 -2.76 -31.78 -12.10
CA GLN A 723 -3.18 -30.59 -12.87
C GLN A 723 -3.37 -30.95 -14.34
N SER A 724 -2.36 -31.56 -14.95
CA SER A 724 -2.44 -32.01 -16.34
C SER A 724 -3.56 -33.03 -16.55
N SER A 725 -3.89 -33.81 -15.53
CA SER A 725 -4.96 -34.82 -15.60
C SER A 725 -6.35 -34.18 -15.46
N LEU A 726 -6.52 -33.21 -14.55
CA LEU A 726 -7.76 -32.44 -14.40
C LEU A 726 -8.12 -31.62 -15.64
N LEU A 727 -7.12 -31.06 -16.33
CA LEU A 727 -7.34 -30.30 -17.57
C LEU A 727 -7.85 -31.16 -18.74
N LYS A 728 -7.71 -32.50 -18.66
CA LYS A 728 -8.21 -33.44 -19.68
C LYS A 728 -9.66 -33.88 -19.46
N LEU A 729 -10.26 -33.51 -18.33
CA LEU A 729 -11.68 -33.76 -18.09
C LEU A 729 -12.53 -32.91 -19.03
N ASP A 730 -13.80 -33.31 -19.22
CA ASP A 730 -14.79 -32.53 -19.95
C ASP A 730 -16.00 -32.24 -19.05
N PRO A 731 -16.23 -30.98 -18.63
CA PRO A 731 -15.41 -29.80 -18.93
C PRO A 731 -14.04 -29.82 -18.19
N PRO A 732 -13.01 -29.13 -18.72
CA PRO A 732 -11.68 -29.05 -18.10
C PRO A 732 -11.72 -28.50 -16.68
N ARG A 733 -10.90 -29.07 -15.80
CA ARG A 733 -10.83 -28.71 -14.37
C ARG A 733 -9.43 -28.26 -13.94
N LYS A 734 -9.36 -27.55 -12.80
CA LYS A 734 -8.12 -27.19 -12.10
C LYS A 734 -8.31 -27.30 -10.59
N HIS A 735 -7.25 -27.61 -9.84
CA HIS A 735 -7.35 -27.76 -8.39
C HIS A 735 -7.13 -26.42 -7.69
N TYR A 736 -7.95 -26.10 -6.68
CA TYR A 736 -7.97 -24.78 -6.06
C TYR A 736 -6.63 -24.34 -5.47
N LYS A 737 -5.85 -25.25 -4.84
CA LYS A 737 -4.52 -24.91 -4.28
C LYS A 737 -3.58 -24.29 -5.32
N TYR A 738 -3.61 -24.78 -6.56
CA TYR A 738 -2.76 -24.27 -7.64
C TYR A 738 -3.28 -22.95 -8.19
N TYR A 739 -4.61 -22.81 -8.30
CA TYR A 739 -5.22 -21.52 -8.65
C TYR A 739 -4.90 -20.46 -7.60
N ASN A 740 -5.15 -20.74 -6.32
CA ASN A 740 -4.91 -19.81 -5.21
C ASN A 740 -3.43 -19.48 -5.00
N ALA A 741 -2.51 -20.33 -5.46
CA ALA A 741 -1.06 -20.04 -5.46
C ALA A 741 -0.63 -19.13 -6.63
N SER A 742 -1.53 -18.84 -7.58
CA SER A 742 -1.23 -17.98 -8.74
C SER A 742 -1.39 -16.49 -8.42
N SER A 743 -0.71 -15.64 -9.18
CA SER A 743 -0.90 -14.19 -9.08
C SER A 743 -2.29 -13.72 -9.51
N GLU A 744 -2.95 -14.47 -10.40
CA GLU A 744 -4.31 -14.15 -10.87
C GLU A 744 -5.32 -14.21 -9.71
N ALA A 745 -5.18 -15.19 -8.82
CA ALA A 745 -6.09 -15.36 -7.68
C ALA A 745 -6.03 -14.18 -6.70
N VAL A 746 -4.88 -13.52 -6.55
CA VAL A 746 -4.75 -12.38 -5.63
C VAL A 746 -5.67 -11.24 -6.04
N ASP A 747 -5.57 -10.81 -7.30
CA ASP A 747 -6.38 -9.72 -7.84
C ASP A 747 -7.86 -10.12 -7.84
N GLU A 748 -8.16 -11.38 -8.20
CA GLU A 748 -9.53 -11.86 -8.30
C GLU A 748 -10.23 -12.02 -6.95
N TRP A 749 -9.53 -12.52 -5.92
CA TRP A 749 -10.08 -12.56 -4.57
C TRP A 749 -10.27 -11.16 -3.99
N THR A 750 -9.32 -10.24 -4.26
CA THR A 750 -9.30 -8.90 -3.67
C THR A 750 -10.28 -7.94 -4.33
N HIS A 751 -10.41 -7.95 -5.65
CA HIS A 751 -11.15 -6.93 -6.39
C HIS A 751 -12.30 -7.50 -7.22
N PRO A 752 -13.45 -6.80 -7.31
CA PRO A 752 -13.81 -5.59 -6.56
C PRO A 752 -14.12 -5.85 -5.08
N THR A 753 -13.86 -4.84 -4.23
CA THR A 753 -14.08 -4.85 -2.77
C THR A 753 -15.51 -4.46 -2.38
N GLY A 754 -15.86 -4.50 -1.09
CA GLY A 754 -17.19 -4.12 -0.59
C GLY A 754 -18.27 -5.15 -0.95
N GLN A 755 -19.39 -4.70 -1.51
CA GLN A 755 -20.55 -5.58 -1.79
C GLN A 755 -20.24 -6.79 -2.70
N PRO A 756 -19.47 -6.66 -3.79
CA PRO A 756 -19.02 -7.83 -4.55
C PRO A 756 -18.18 -8.83 -3.72
N MET A 757 -17.31 -8.36 -2.83
CA MET A 757 -16.55 -9.22 -1.92
C MET A 757 -17.48 -9.88 -0.90
N HIS A 758 -18.43 -9.14 -0.34
CA HIS A 758 -19.46 -9.67 0.55
C HIS A 758 -20.25 -10.81 -0.11
N LYS A 759 -20.77 -10.59 -1.34
CA LYS A 759 -21.49 -11.62 -2.11
C LYS A 759 -20.62 -12.86 -2.33
N PHE A 760 -19.35 -12.65 -2.72
CA PHE A 760 -18.41 -13.75 -2.94
C PHE A 760 -18.14 -14.55 -1.67
N LEU A 761 -17.75 -13.89 -0.58
CA LEU A 761 -17.46 -14.57 0.68
C LEU A 761 -18.71 -15.25 1.25
N ARG A 762 -19.90 -14.63 1.17
CA ARG A 762 -21.17 -15.27 1.56
C ARG A 762 -21.37 -16.59 0.82
N GLY A 763 -21.18 -16.61 -0.49
CA GLY A 763 -21.25 -17.82 -1.30
C GLY A 763 -20.17 -18.83 -0.92
N TYR A 764 -18.92 -18.37 -0.77
CA TYR A 764 -17.78 -19.23 -0.42
C TYR A 764 -17.97 -19.94 0.93
N PHE A 765 -18.41 -19.22 1.96
CA PHE A 765 -18.72 -19.77 3.27
C PHE A 765 -19.91 -20.74 3.20
N HIS A 766 -21.00 -20.35 2.56
CA HIS A 766 -22.20 -21.20 2.45
C HIS A 766 -21.91 -22.53 1.74
N LEU A 767 -21.25 -22.49 0.58
CA LEU A 767 -20.96 -23.70 -0.20
C LEU A 767 -20.08 -24.72 0.55
N LYS A 768 -19.31 -24.26 1.53
CA LYS A 768 -18.46 -25.10 2.40
C LYS A 768 -19.15 -25.55 3.69
N SER A 769 -20.35 -25.06 3.98
CA SER A 769 -21.11 -25.38 5.21
C SER A 769 -21.98 -26.63 5.06
N ALA A 770 -22.58 -27.09 6.17
CA ALA A 770 -23.62 -28.11 6.14
C ALA A 770 -24.92 -27.66 5.50
N ASP A 771 -25.14 -26.34 5.36
CA ASP A 771 -26.36 -25.80 4.78
C ASP A 771 -26.36 -25.85 3.24
N TYR A 772 -25.23 -26.15 2.61
CA TYR A 772 -25.16 -26.31 1.16
C TYR A 772 -25.92 -27.56 0.72
N SER A 773 -26.99 -27.39 -0.05
CA SER A 773 -27.97 -28.44 -0.32
C SER A 773 -27.43 -29.59 -1.18
N LEU A 774 -26.36 -29.33 -1.94
CA LEU A 774 -25.68 -30.31 -2.78
C LEU A 774 -24.41 -30.88 -2.14
N ASN A 775 -24.15 -30.57 -0.86
CA ASN A 775 -22.97 -31.05 -0.17
C ASN A 775 -23.09 -32.53 0.17
N ASP A 776 -22.15 -33.35 -0.31
CA ASP A 776 -22.17 -34.82 -0.17
C ASP A 776 -20.76 -35.35 0.18
N ALA A 777 -20.20 -34.82 1.26
CA ALA A 777 -18.85 -35.17 1.71
C ALA A 777 -18.73 -36.64 2.09
N ARG A 778 -17.78 -37.34 1.47
CA ARG A 778 -17.53 -38.78 1.67
C ARG A 778 -16.09 -39.16 1.33
N PRO A 779 -15.56 -40.27 1.86
CA PRO A 779 -14.23 -40.76 1.51
C PRO A 779 -14.04 -40.92 -0.01
N LEU A 780 -12.90 -40.45 -0.52
CA LEU A 780 -12.51 -40.59 -1.92
C LEU A 780 -11.76 -41.91 -2.15
N GLU A 781 -12.10 -42.65 -3.22
CA GLU A 781 -11.46 -43.94 -3.54
C GLU A 781 -10.04 -43.80 -4.10
N SER A 782 -9.73 -42.68 -4.76
CA SER A 782 -8.42 -42.42 -5.39
C SER A 782 -8.14 -40.94 -5.58
N TRP A 783 -6.86 -40.59 -5.65
CA TRP A 783 -6.39 -39.24 -5.97
C TRP A 783 -6.12 -39.09 -7.47
N THR A 784 -7.13 -39.36 -8.29
CA THR A 784 -7.06 -39.21 -9.75
C THR A 784 -8.01 -38.11 -10.20
N ALA A 785 -7.80 -37.53 -11.38
CA ALA A 785 -8.64 -36.45 -11.89
C ALA A 785 -10.14 -36.80 -11.83
N GLN A 786 -10.53 -37.99 -12.28
CA GLN A 786 -11.90 -38.48 -12.18
C GLN A 786 -12.35 -38.66 -10.72
N GLY A 787 -11.50 -39.28 -9.87
CA GLY A 787 -11.82 -39.55 -8.48
C GLY A 787 -12.09 -38.28 -7.67
N ILE A 788 -11.30 -37.23 -7.87
CA ILE A 788 -11.43 -35.97 -7.11
C ILE A 788 -12.46 -35.01 -7.72
N SER A 789 -12.85 -35.20 -8.99
CA SER A 789 -13.83 -34.34 -9.67
C SER A 789 -15.25 -34.34 -9.08
N VAL A 790 -15.54 -35.27 -8.16
CA VAL A 790 -16.79 -35.31 -7.41
C VAL A 790 -16.87 -34.22 -6.33
N MET A 791 -15.72 -33.64 -5.95
CA MET A 791 -15.69 -32.53 -5.00
C MET A 791 -16.27 -31.26 -5.64
N PRO A 792 -16.90 -30.37 -4.84
CA PRO A 792 -17.45 -29.11 -5.33
C PRO A 792 -16.41 -28.19 -5.98
N HIS A 793 -16.86 -27.17 -6.74
CA HIS A 793 -15.94 -26.36 -7.54
C HIS A 793 -15.04 -25.45 -6.71
N TYR A 794 -15.32 -25.23 -5.43
CA TYR A 794 -14.40 -24.56 -4.51
C TYR A 794 -13.14 -25.40 -4.17
N TYR A 795 -13.14 -26.71 -4.46
CA TYR A 795 -11.97 -27.60 -4.38
C TYR A 795 -11.44 -27.98 -5.78
N VAL A 796 -12.33 -28.42 -6.68
CA VAL A 796 -12.00 -28.83 -8.05
C VAL A 796 -12.76 -27.96 -9.04
N MET A 797 -12.13 -26.84 -9.38
CA MET A 797 -12.70 -25.75 -10.16
C MET A 797 -12.88 -26.13 -11.63
N ARG A 798 -13.86 -25.52 -12.30
CA ARG A 798 -13.80 -25.34 -13.76
C ARG A 798 -12.55 -24.54 -14.13
N ALA A 799 -11.80 -25.03 -15.12
CA ALA A 799 -10.53 -24.42 -15.51
C ALA A 799 -10.73 -23.04 -16.15
N ASP A 800 -11.84 -22.85 -16.87
CA ASP A 800 -12.20 -21.62 -17.58
C ASP A 800 -12.78 -20.51 -16.69
N LEU A 801 -12.99 -20.79 -15.40
CA LEU A 801 -13.55 -19.84 -14.44
C LEU A 801 -12.53 -19.47 -13.35
N SER A 802 -12.71 -18.26 -12.81
CA SER A 802 -12.02 -17.81 -11.59
C SER A 802 -12.65 -18.42 -10.33
N MET A 803 -12.10 -18.14 -9.14
CA MET A 803 -12.74 -18.62 -7.90
C MET A 803 -14.14 -18.05 -7.73
N ARG A 804 -14.35 -16.74 -7.87
CA ARG A 804 -15.70 -16.14 -7.80
C ARG A 804 -16.62 -16.71 -8.87
N GLY A 805 -16.12 -16.95 -10.08
CA GLY A 805 -16.90 -17.57 -11.15
C GLY A 805 -17.38 -18.99 -10.79
N ASN A 806 -16.53 -19.79 -10.14
CA ASN A 806 -16.91 -21.11 -9.65
C ASN A 806 -17.91 -21.04 -8.49
N ILE A 807 -17.71 -20.10 -7.55
CA ILE A 807 -18.66 -19.87 -6.46
C ILE A 807 -20.02 -19.42 -7.01
N GLU A 808 -20.04 -18.50 -7.97
CA GLU A 808 -21.30 -18.04 -8.59
C GLU A 808 -22.00 -19.16 -9.35
N LEU A 809 -21.25 -20.03 -10.03
CA LEU A 809 -21.78 -21.19 -10.73
C LEU A 809 -22.46 -22.18 -9.77
N ASP A 810 -21.82 -22.51 -8.65
CA ASP A 810 -22.38 -23.44 -7.66
C ASP A 810 -23.54 -22.77 -6.88
N MET A 811 -23.42 -21.49 -6.53
CA MET A 811 -24.51 -20.72 -5.92
C MET A 811 -25.73 -20.62 -6.83
N ALA A 812 -25.58 -20.61 -8.16
CA ALA A 812 -26.70 -20.61 -9.09
C ALA A 812 -27.54 -21.90 -9.01
N GLN A 813 -26.94 -23.02 -8.55
CA GLN A 813 -27.62 -24.31 -8.38
C GLN A 813 -28.38 -24.41 -7.06
N GLU A 814 -28.05 -23.59 -6.06
CA GLU A 814 -28.79 -23.54 -4.79
C GLU A 814 -30.26 -23.11 -5.02
N PRO A 815 -31.25 -23.67 -4.27
CA PRO A 815 -32.63 -23.23 -4.37
C PRO A 815 -32.78 -21.73 -4.07
N ALA A 816 -33.68 -21.06 -4.80
CA ALA A 816 -33.86 -19.62 -4.67
C ALA A 816 -34.29 -19.21 -3.26
N GLU A 817 -35.12 -20.04 -2.62
CA GLU A 817 -35.56 -19.89 -1.23
C GLU A 817 -34.41 -19.99 -0.21
N VAL A 818 -33.38 -20.80 -0.47
CA VAL A 818 -32.18 -20.88 0.38
C VAL A 818 -31.34 -19.63 0.19
N ARG A 819 -31.06 -19.27 -1.07
CA ARG A 819 -30.31 -18.04 -1.40
C ARG A 819 -30.89 -16.78 -0.79
N ALA A 820 -32.23 -16.66 -0.78
CA ALA A 820 -32.94 -15.52 -0.22
C ALA A 820 -32.77 -15.37 1.30
N LYS A 821 -32.36 -16.43 2.00
CA LYS A 821 -32.25 -16.49 3.46
C LYS A 821 -30.82 -16.65 3.98
N LEU A 822 -29.82 -16.53 3.10
CA LEU A 822 -28.42 -16.70 3.51
C LEU A 822 -27.95 -15.67 4.54
N SER A 823 -28.54 -14.48 4.58
CA SER A 823 -28.26 -13.48 5.62
C SER A 823 -28.95 -13.81 6.96
N GLU A 824 -29.89 -14.75 6.98
CA GLU A 824 -30.62 -15.20 8.17
C GLU A 824 -29.95 -16.41 8.85
N THR A 825 -28.84 -16.94 8.28
CA THR A 825 -28.15 -18.10 8.86
C THR A 825 -27.55 -17.75 10.23
N PRO A 826 -27.87 -18.52 11.30
CA PRO A 826 -27.52 -18.13 12.67
C PRO A 826 -26.03 -18.32 13.01
N TRP A 827 -25.27 -19.03 12.19
CA TRP A 827 -23.84 -19.30 12.42
C TRP A 827 -22.91 -18.31 11.71
N LEU A 828 -23.45 -17.46 10.84
CA LEU A 828 -22.72 -16.37 10.16
C LEU A 828 -23.71 -15.30 9.71
N THR A 829 -23.92 -14.29 10.54
CA THR A 829 -24.74 -13.11 10.21
C THR A 829 -24.04 -12.20 9.18
N ASP A 830 -24.76 -11.23 8.60
CA ASP A 830 -24.13 -10.23 7.71
C ASP A 830 -23.15 -9.31 8.46
N ALA A 831 -23.43 -9.00 9.74
CA ALA A 831 -22.51 -8.20 10.56
C ALA A 831 -21.19 -8.95 10.82
N GLU A 832 -21.27 -10.25 11.11
CA GLU A 832 -20.09 -11.10 11.28
C GLU A 832 -19.34 -11.28 9.96
N LEU A 833 -20.04 -11.50 8.84
CA LEU A 833 -19.41 -11.58 7.52
C LEU A 833 -18.70 -10.26 7.14
N GLN A 834 -19.26 -9.12 7.55
CA GLN A 834 -18.70 -7.81 7.26
C GLN A 834 -17.30 -7.63 7.87
N VAL A 835 -16.99 -8.30 8.99
CA VAL A 835 -15.63 -8.31 9.56
C VAL A 835 -14.60 -8.79 8.54
N TYR A 836 -14.86 -9.90 7.86
CA TYR A 836 -13.95 -10.43 6.84
C TYR A 836 -13.88 -9.50 5.63
N VAL A 837 -15.02 -8.96 5.19
CA VAL A 837 -15.08 -8.04 4.05
C VAL A 837 -14.25 -6.78 4.33
N ASP A 838 -14.38 -6.20 5.52
CA ASP A 838 -13.66 -4.99 5.89
C ASP A 838 -12.15 -5.23 5.97
N GLU A 839 -11.73 -6.31 6.65
CA GLU A 839 -10.32 -6.61 6.79
C GLU A 839 -9.66 -6.92 5.44
N TYR A 840 -10.28 -7.76 4.60
CA TYR A 840 -9.72 -8.07 3.28
C TYR A 840 -9.87 -6.95 2.26
N SER A 841 -10.84 -6.05 2.42
CA SER A 841 -10.88 -4.82 1.63
C SER A 841 -9.74 -3.87 2.00
N ARG A 842 -9.25 -3.93 3.25
CA ARG A 842 -8.14 -3.12 3.75
C ARG A 842 -6.77 -3.71 3.41
N ASN A 843 -6.54 -5.00 3.66
CA ASN A 843 -5.20 -5.61 3.59
C ASN A 843 -4.99 -6.55 2.38
N THR A 844 -6.01 -6.76 1.54
CA THR A 844 -6.03 -7.68 0.38
C THR A 844 -5.84 -9.16 0.74
N PHE A 845 -6.16 -10.06 -0.20
CA PHE A 845 -5.90 -11.50 -0.01
C PHE A 845 -4.44 -11.90 -0.24
N ARG A 846 -3.57 -10.98 -0.66
CA ARG A 846 -2.22 -11.29 -1.16
C ARG A 846 -1.41 -12.18 -0.24
N LEU A 847 -1.13 -11.71 0.98
CA LEU A 847 -0.29 -12.45 1.93
C LEU A 847 -0.96 -13.75 2.40
N SER A 848 -2.28 -13.73 2.57
CA SER A 848 -3.04 -14.92 2.94
C SER A 848 -3.00 -16.03 1.88
N LEU A 849 -3.05 -15.68 0.59
CA LEU A 849 -3.01 -16.63 -0.52
C LEU A 849 -1.62 -17.25 -0.74
N LEU A 850 -0.54 -16.58 -0.34
CA LEU A 850 0.82 -17.13 -0.43
C LEU A 850 1.00 -18.42 0.38
N TRP A 851 0.17 -18.66 1.40
CA TRP A 851 0.16 -19.94 2.10
C TRP A 851 -0.16 -21.12 1.17
N TYR A 852 -0.96 -20.93 0.12
CA TYR A 852 -1.17 -21.97 -0.89
C TYR A 852 0.07 -22.26 -1.71
N LYS A 853 0.89 -21.23 -1.99
CA LYS A 853 2.20 -21.42 -2.64
C LYS A 853 3.11 -22.29 -1.78
N VAL A 854 3.14 -22.06 -0.46
CA VAL A 854 3.90 -22.89 0.50
C VAL A 854 3.43 -24.35 0.50
N LEU A 855 2.12 -24.59 0.35
CA LEU A 855 1.54 -25.94 0.35
C LEU A 855 1.81 -26.73 -0.94
N ILE A 856 2.12 -26.08 -2.06
CA ILE A 856 2.35 -26.76 -3.34
C ILE A 856 3.78 -26.68 -3.85
N ASP A 857 4.59 -25.72 -3.39
CA ASP A 857 5.98 -25.54 -3.76
C ASP A 857 6.91 -26.19 -2.71
N PRO A 858 7.55 -27.32 -3.05
CA PRO A 858 8.40 -28.04 -2.12
C PRO A 858 9.63 -27.23 -1.68
N ALA A 859 10.10 -26.27 -2.47
CA ALA A 859 11.25 -25.45 -2.08
C ALA A 859 10.92 -24.54 -0.88
N LEU A 860 9.67 -24.09 -0.77
CA LEU A 860 9.22 -23.18 0.30
C LEU A 860 8.93 -23.89 1.62
N SER A 861 8.85 -25.23 1.60
CA SER A 861 8.62 -26.06 2.78
C SER A 861 9.78 -27.03 3.05
N ALA A 862 10.91 -26.88 2.34
CA ALA A 862 12.08 -27.77 2.43
C ALA A 862 12.62 -27.95 3.86
N ASP A 863 12.53 -26.93 4.71
CA ASP A 863 12.99 -27.02 6.10
C ASP A 863 12.22 -28.06 6.92
N LEU A 864 10.99 -28.43 6.51
CA LEU A 864 10.21 -29.48 7.16
C LEU A 864 10.84 -30.87 7.00
N LEU A 865 11.77 -31.05 6.05
CA LEU A 865 12.56 -32.28 5.91
C LEU A 865 13.38 -32.60 7.16
N CYS A 866 13.74 -31.60 7.97
CA CYS A 866 14.39 -31.83 9.26
C CYS A 866 13.55 -32.69 10.22
N PHE A 867 12.24 -32.77 9.98
CA PHE A 867 11.29 -33.54 10.78
C PHE A 867 10.70 -34.72 9.99
N ALA A 868 11.35 -35.15 8.91
CA ALA A 868 10.87 -36.27 8.10
C ALA A 868 10.78 -37.56 8.93
N GLY A 869 9.70 -38.33 8.72
CA GLY A 869 9.43 -39.57 9.45
C GLY A 869 8.94 -39.40 10.89
N THR A 870 8.78 -38.17 11.38
CA THR A 870 8.20 -37.89 12.69
C THR A 870 6.68 -38.11 12.70
N LYS A 871 6.18 -38.58 13.84
CA LYS A 871 4.75 -38.72 14.12
C LYS A 871 4.36 -37.74 15.22
N LEU A 872 3.10 -37.33 15.26
CA LEU A 872 2.55 -36.61 16.40
C LEU A 872 2.65 -37.50 17.66
N ALA A 873 3.32 -36.98 18.67
CA ALA A 873 3.69 -37.71 19.89
C ALA A 873 3.13 -37.07 21.16
N ILE A 874 2.02 -36.35 21.03
CA ILE A 874 1.26 -35.72 22.11
C ILE A 874 -0.23 -36.08 21.97
N PRO A 875 -1.01 -36.12 23.06
CA PRO A 875 -2.46 -36.37 23.02
C PRO A 875 -3.15 -35.54 21.94
N THR A 876 -3.64 -36.22 20.90
CA THR A 876 -4.16 -35.60 19.68
C THR A 876 -5.57 -36.09 19.40
N LYS A 877 -6.49 -35.15 19.14
CA LYS A 877 -7.88 -35.42 18.76
C LYS A 877 -8.20 -34.77 17.42
N TYR A 878 -9.01 -35.43 16.62
CA TYR A 878 -9.54 -34.86 15.38
C TYR A 878 -11.02 -34.53 15.51
N VAL A 879 -11.43 -33.35 15.04
CA VAL A 879 -12.83 -32.90 15.06
C VAL A 879 -13.22 -32.36 13.69
N SER A 880 -14.34 -32.82 13.12
CA SER A 880 -14.86 -32.30 11.84
C SER A 880 -16.39 -32.42 11.80
N GLY A 881 -17.02 -31.88 10.76
CA GLY A 881 -18.45 -31.99 10.51
C GLY A 881 -18.81 -33.13 9.55
N THR A 882 -20.06 -33.63 9.62
CA THR A 882 -20.54 -34.68 8.71
C THR A 882 -20.53 -34.28 7.23
N HIS A 883 -20.53 -32.99 6.91
CA HIS A 883 -20.56 -32.47 5.54
C HIS A 883 -19.22 -31.80 5.13
N ASP A 884 -18.13 -32.10 5.84
CA ASP A 884 -16.83 -31.49 5.58
C ASP A 884 -15.98 -32.31 4.60
N TRP A 885 -15.85 -31.81 3.37
CA TRP A 885 -14.90 -32.36 2.39
C TRP A 885 -13.44 -32.23 2.81
N GLY A 886 -13.10 -31.33 3.75
CA GLY A 886 -11.76 -31.16 4.29
C GLY A 886 -11.19 -32.43 4.93
N THR A 887 -12.05 -33.27 5.51
CA THR A 887 -11.68 -34.61 6.03
C THR A 887 -11.22 -35.54 4.90
N TYR A 888 -11.90 -35.49 3.76
CA TYR A 888 -11.79 -36.50 2.69
C TYR A 888 -11.02 -36.03 1.45
N GLN A 889 -10.67 -34.75 1.37
CA GLN A 889 -9.90 -34.17 0.27
C GLN A 889 -8.47 -34.71 0.19
N VAL A 890 -8.02 -35.59 1.09
CA VAL A 890 -6.78 -36.36 0.92
C VAL A 890 -7.11 -37.79 1.34
N PRO A 891 -7.29 -38.73 0.39
CA PRO A 891 -7.62 -40.11 0.70
C PRO A 891 -6.61 -40.73 1.69
N GLY A 892 -7.09 -41.35 2.76
CA GLY A 892 -6.27 -42.04 3.76
C GLY A 892 -5.70 -41.16 4.88
N ALA A 893 -5.91 -39.84 4.84
CA ALA A 893 -5.27 -38.94 5.81
C ALA A 893 -5.81 -39.08 7.24
N LEU A 894 -7.11 -39.31 7.42
CA LEU A 894 -7.70 -39.58 8.74
C LEU A 894 -7.33 -40.99 9.21
N GLU A 895 -7.40 -41.97 8.30
CA GLU A 895 -7.04 -43.35 8.56
C GLU A 895 -5.58 -43.48 9.01
N ALA A 896 -4.66 -42.67 8.47
CA ALA A 896 -3.27 -42.60 8.92
C ALA A 896 -3.13 -42.13 10.38
N MET A 897 -4.01 -41.24 10.85
CA MET A 897 -4.04 -40.84 12.26
C MET A 897 -4.56 -41.98 13.15
N GLU A 898 -5.59 -42.67 12.70
CA GLU A 898 -6.25 -43.77 13.44
C GLU A 898 -5.41 -45.05 13.51
N SER A 899 -4.68 -45.37 12.42
CA SER A 899 -3.88 -46.60 12.29
C SER A 899 -2.54 -46.52 13.03
N GLY A 900 -2.15 -45.34 13.49
CA GLY A 900 -0.85 -45.11 14.12
C GLY A 900 0.25 -44.68 13.14
N GLU A 901 -0.07 -44.40 11.87
CA GLU A 901 0.89 -44.02 10.83
C GLU A 901 1.40 -42.59 11.02
N SER A 902 0.52 -41.62 11.28
CA SER A 902 0.87 -40.19 11.43
C SER A 902 0.81 -39.67 12.86
N VAL A 903 -0.01 -40.29 13.72
CA VAL A 903 -0.09 -40.05 15.16
C VAL A 903 0.33 -41.32 15.87
N ARG A 904 1.11 -41.25 16.95
CA ARG A 904 1.41 -42.47 17.72
C ARG A 904 0.13 -43.02 18.34
N SER A 905 -0.04 -44.35 18.31
CA SER A 905 -1.26 -45.00 18.81
C SER A 905 -1.54 -44.74 20.30
N ASP A 906 -0.50 -44.51 21.11
CA ASP A 906 -0.63 -44.15 22.54
C ASP A 906 -0.99 -42.68 22.77
N CYS A 907 -0.95 -41.86 21.72
CA CYS A 907 -1.26 -40.44 21.73
C CYS A 907 -2.56 -40.11 20.98
N TRP A 908 -3.18 -41.08 20.31
CA TRP A 908 -4.43 -40.88 19.58
C TRP A 908 -5.63 -40.91 20.53
N MET A 909 -6.36 -39.79 20.60
CA MET A 909 -7.51 -39.61 21.49
C MET A 909 -8.86 -39.77 20.78
N GLY A 910 -8.84 -40.17 19.51
CA GLY A 910 -10.02 -40.43 18.68
C GLY A 910 -10.41 -39.29 17.75
N SER A 911 -11.34 -39.60 16.86
CA SER A 911 -11.99 -38.69 15.92
C SER A 911 -13.45 -38.45 16.32
N VAL A 912 -13.93 -37.22 16.16
CA VAL A 912 -15.33 -36.84 16.39
C VAL A 912 -15.87 -36.14 15.16
N ILE A 913 -16.96 -36.68 14.61
CA ILE A 913 -17.67 -36.13 13.46
C ILE A 913 -19.00 -35.55 13.94
N ILE A 914 -19.09 -34.22 14.01
CA ILE A 914 -20.23 -33.48 14.56
C ILE A 914 -21.39 -33.47 13.53
N PRO A 915 -22.57 -34.00 13.88
CA PRO A 915 -23.72 -34.02 12.97
C PRO A 915 -24.18 -32.63 12.55
N GLY A 916 -24.38 -32.46 11.24
CA GLY A 916 -24.93 -31.22 10.69
C GLY A 916 -23.98 -30.03 10.75
N ALA A 917 -22.67 -30.27 10.77
CA ALA A 917 -21.62 -29.28 10.52
C ALA A 917 -20.93 -29.56 9.18
N GLY A 918 -20.50 -28.51 8.49
CA GLY A 918 -19.61 -28.55 7.35
C GLY A 918 -18.18 -28.24 7.73
N HIS A 919 -17.48 -27.55 6.84
CA HIS A 919 -16.07 -27.19 6.98
C HIS A 919 -15.80 -26.22 8.13
N TRP A 920 -16.78 -25.40 8.51
CA TRP A 920 -16.61 -24.36 9.52
C TRP A 920 -17.16 -24.81 10.88
N VAL A 921 -16.79 -26.01 11.31
CA VAL A 921 -17.33 -26.66 12.51
C VAL A 921 -17.28 -25.77 13.77
N ASN A 922 -16.24 -24.94 13.88
CA ASN A 922 -16.02 -23.99 14.96
C ASN A 922 -17.07 -22.85 15.04
N ILE A 923 -17.65 -22.44 13.92
CA ILE A 923 -18.73 -21.42 13.88
C ILE A 923 -20.11 -22.05 13.69
N GLU A 924 -20.24 -23.10 12.87
CA GLU A 924 -21.50 -23.81 12.62
C GLU A 924 -22.03 -24.54 13.88
N LYS A 925 -21.11 -25.09 14.68
CA LYS A 925 -21.39 -25.90 15.88
C LYS A 925 -20.43 -25.54 17.01
N SER A 926 -20.43 -24.26 17.38
CA SER A 926 -19.48 -23.70 18.36
C SER A 926 -19.59 -24.32 19.76
N GLU A 927 -20.78 -24.79 20.16
CA GLU A 927 -21.01 -25.44 21.46
C GLU A 927 -20.36 -26.83 21.50
N GLU A 928 -20.71 -27.67 20.53
CA GLU A 928 -20.16 -29.02 20.39
C GLU A 928 -18.64 -28.96 20.20
N THR A 929 -18.15 -28.03 19.37
CA THR A 929 -16.72 -27.81 19.15
C THR A 929 -16.00 -27.45 20.46
N ALA A 930 -16.55 -26.52 21.25
CA ALA A 930 -15.96 -26.16 22.54
C ALA A 930 -15.94 -27.36 23.50
N GLN A 931 -17.00 -28.16 23.53
CA GLN A 931 -17.08 -29.34 24.39
C GLN A 931 -16.01 -30.38 24.01
N GLU A 932 -15.72 -30.58 22.73
CA GLU A 932 -14.67 -31.51 22.30
C GLU A 932 -13.26 -31.04 22.68
N ILE A 933 -12.99 -29.73 22.59
CA ILE A 933 -11.73 -29.12 23.07
C ILE A 933 -11.61 -29.30 24.59
N ILE A 934 -12.65 -28.96 25.35
CA ILE A 934 -12.67 -29.07 26.82
C ILE A 934 -12.46 -30.52 27.26
N THR A 935 -13.11 -31.47 26.58
CA THR A 935 -13.00 -32.90 26.90
C THR A 935 -11.55 -33.39 26.77
N LEU A 936 -10.83 -32.98 25.72
CA LEU A 936 -9.41 -33.32 25.60
C LEU A 936 -8.59 -32.59 26.67
N ALA A 937 -8.83 -31.29 26.87
CA ALA A 937 -8.10 -30.48 27.84
C ALA A 937 -8.29 -30.96 29.29
N GLN A 938 -9.42 -31.57 29.65
CA GLN A 938 -9.66 -32.13 30.98
C GLN A 938 -9.10 -33.55 31.17
N SER A 939 -8.69 -34.21 30.08
CA SER A 939 -8.13 -35.56 30.14
C SER A 939 -6.64 -35.61 30.51
N LEU A 940 -5.98 -34.45 30.51
CA LEU A 940 -4.58 -34.24 30.93
C LEU A 940 -4.51 -33.96 32.44
#